data_AF-A0AAQ6A0B6-F1
#
_entry.id   AF-A0AAQ6A0B6-F1
#
_cell.length_a   1.000
_cell.length_b   1.000
_cell.length_c   1.000
_cell.angle_alpha   90.00
_cell.angle_beta   90.00
_cell.angle_gamma   90.00
#
_symmetry.space_group_name_H-M   'P 1'
#
loop_
_entity.id
_entity.type
_entity.pdbx_description
1 polymer ?
#
loop_
_entity_poly.entity_id
_entity_poly.type
_entity_poly.pdbx_seq_one_letter_code
_entity_poly.pdbx_strand_id
1 'polypeptide(L)'
;MEYYCFVLLWICSQQLGFFDCFNIDTKRHRIIKGPKQAQFAYTVQQHVAAGGEKWLLVGAPYEMNGPYQTGDVYKCSLSKRTNGNGCSKLNLGRISLTNVSERKDKMRLGMTLASNPKDNSFVACGPLWSYECGSSYYSTGICSRVNASFKFSRTIAPAFQRCETYMDIVIVLDGSNSIYPWYEVQAFLINILQKFYIGPGQIQVGVVQYGEKVVHEFKLSDYKSVEEVVKRARSIHQRGGEETNTALGINMARSQAFKHGGRRGAKKVMIVITDGESHDSADLQQAIEDSERDGITRYAIAVLGYYNRRGINPEAFLNEIKYIASDPDDKHFFNVTDESALKDIVDALGERIFSLEGTSKNGTAFGLQMSQAGFSAHNVEDGILVGAVGAYDWNGAVLKETRQGKVVPPKSSYTEEFPEELKNHGAYLGYTVTSVVSARNGRLLVAGAPRFNHTGKVIIFTLKNSGNLTILHSLKGQQIGSYYGSEIASVDIDGDGITDNLLVAAPMFFNAGLEKGKVYIYRVTELNRFVLEGALEIHNGGQNARFGSSLAPVPDLNGDGFNDLVVGAPLEDDHKGAIYVFFSQHNRILRKYKQRIAAADLAPGLQYFGRSIHGTMDMNDDGLVDLAVGSLGAAVLLWSQSVIRIYATVRFEPSKINIFVKDCQRAGKDVTCMSAIVCFNITARTAVPPTQEIGIKYNVSIVERRFNPRAVLDNPSKLQPQNLTLLPGEETCRHIYFHVMETTDYARPIVFAVQVGLQDPDSEPVLDESWPTVVRTELPFWNGCDEDDRCIPDLALQSMTDLMTPHHFCSHPVQSRGVFCRHQSEGWTEESQRVLEANRRRMVVDIRLENKGENAYHACLNITYTPNLSFSSLIVKVSFRLEFEFSRTVFLDHLRVILEASSDGEERSTADNSNDIYYSLKYEADLLFTRGSNPTRYEIKSELSLEEPGVIGPPFNFTFQIQNLGYFPVKDLQLNIEIPEMTKNGNQLLQISDFHIDQRDGTRCLPPQHVAQSRSSPEDLTRFSRLNRSNTLTLPIQCTVNVASFREIAVGITGALRIDTLHALKFKILEVVTSASVELASSSPMFLHEERPVRHIILEIRKEGDYRIPTWIIVGSTLGGLLLLALLSLALWKLGFFRRQKRRDEDEQEANGKVEER
;
A
#
# COMPACT_ATOMS: atom_id res chain seq x y z
N MET A 1 25.23 35.60 -37.18
CA MET A 1 24.36 34.52 -36.66
C MET A 1 23.79 34.80 -35.27
N GLU A 2 24.30 35.78 -34.50
CA GLU A 2 23.80 36.05 -33.14
C GLU A 2 22.53 36.93 -33.07
N TYR A 3 22.22 37.72 -34.10
CA TYR A 3 21.00 38.53 -34.14
C TYR A 3 19.71 37.70 -34.38
N TYR A 4 19.82 36.52 -35.00
CA TYR A 4 18.68 35.64 -35.23
C TYR A 4 18.24 34.89 -33.96
N CYS A 5 19.17 34.58 -33.04
CA CYS A 5 18.83 33.97 -31.76
C CYS A 5 18.05 34.92 -30.84
N PHE A 6 18.39 36.21 -30.81
CA PHE A 6 17.68 37.19 -29.98
C PHE A 6 16.26 37.48 -30.48
N VAL A 7 16.03 37.49 -31.79
CA VAL A 7 14.69 37.68 -32.37
C VAL A 7 13.82 36.42 -32.20
N LEU A 8 14.40 35.21 -32.28
CA LEU A 8 13.70 33.97 -31.95
C LEU A 8 13.33 33.88 -30.47
N LEU A 9 14.21 34.32 -29.56
CA LEU A 9 13.90 34.43 -28.13
C LEU A 9 12.82 35.47 -27.83
N TRP A 10 12.80 36.59 -28.56
CA TRP A 10 11.78 37.63 -28.37
C TRP A 10 10.41 37.24 -28.94
N ILE A 11 10.36 36.51 -30.07
CA ILE A 11 9.12 35.95 -30.63
C ILE A 11 8.61 34.79 -29.78
N CYS A 12 9.48 33.94 -29.22
CA CYS A 12 9.09 32.95 -28.23
C CYS A 12 8.58 33.61 -26.93
N SER A 13 9.12 34.77 -26.54
CA SER A 13 8.65 35.49 -25.34
C SER A 13 7.26 36.12 -25.49
N GLN A 14 6.81 36.39 -26.73
CA GLN A 14 5.45 36.88 -27.00
C GLN A 14 4.43 35.76 -27.28
N GLN A 15 4.87 34.49 -27.32
CA GLN A 15 3.99 33.32 -27.39
C GLN A 15 3.66 32.70 -26.02
N LEU A 16 4.17 33.27 -24.92
CA LEU A 16 3.90 32.81 -23.54
C LEU A 16 2.45 33.01 -23.04
N GLY A 17 1.52 33.39 -23.91
CA GLY A 17 0.10 33.59 -23.57
C GLY A 17 -0.84 32.45 -23.99
N PHE A 18 -0.35 31.34 -24.53
CA PHE A 18 -1.19 30.20 -24.91
C PHE A 18 -1.10 29.05 -23.88
N PHE A 19 -1.84 29.28 -22.79
CA PHE A 19 -2.56 28.34 -21.92
C PHE A 19 -1.83 27.26 -21.10
N ASP A 20 -1.90 27.41 -19.77
CA ASP A 20 -2.24 26.30 -18.88
C ASP A 20 -3.77 26.09 -18.95
N CYS A 21 -4.23 25.15 -19.76
CA CYS A 21 -5.65 24.80 -19.86
C CYS A 21 -6.04 23.88 -18.69
N PHE A 22 -6.44 24.44 -17.56
CA PHE A 22 -7.04 23.68 -16.47
C PHE A 22 -8.35 24.32 -16.02
N ASN A 23 -9.22 23.53 -15.42
CA ASN A 23 -10.62 23.86 -15.17
C ASN A 23 -10.94 24.17 -13.71
N ILE A 24 -10.00 24.14 -12.76
CA ILE A 24 -10.27 24.66 -11.40
C ILE A 24 -9.78 26.11 -11.31
N ASP A 25 -10.70 27.03 -11.00
CA ASP A 25 -10.43 28.46 -10.86
C ASP A 25 -9.60 28.74 -9.60
N THR A 26 -8.39 29.25 -9.79
CA THR A 26 -7.51 29.68 -8.69
C THR A 26 -7.66 31.16 -8.37
N LYS A 27 -8.21 31.96 -9.28
CA LYS A 27 -8.32 33.42 -9.14
C LYS A 27 -9.57 33.82 -8.38
N ARG A 28 -10.70 33.22 -8.74
CA ARG A 28 -11.98 33.41 -8.04
C ARG A 28 -12.17 32.22 -7.14
N HIS A 29 -11.75 32.35 -5.89
CA HIS A 29 -11.94 31.33 -4.86
C HIS A 29 -12.60 31.97 -3.64
N ARG A 30 -13.19 31.16 -2.75
CA ARG A 30 -13.78 31.64 -1.51
C ARG A 30 -13.09 31.04 -0.29
N ILE A 31 -12.49 31.89 0.54
CA ILE A 31 -11.86 31.47 1.79
C ILE A 31 -12.79 31.75 2.97
N ILE A 32 -13.14 30.69 3.68
CA ILE A 32 -13.89 30.73 4.93
C ILE A 32 -12.89 30.62 6.08
N LYS A 33 -12.66 31.73 6.79
CA LYS A 33 -11.71 31.78 7.91
C LYS A 33 -12.37 31.33 9.22
N GLY A 34 -11.59 30.66 10.07
CA GLY A 34 -12.00 30.24 11.40
C GLY A 34 -10.83 30.22 12.40
N PRO A 35 -11.08 29.84 13.66
CA PRO A 35 -10.07 29.88 14.72
C PRO A 35 -8.93 28.88 14.47
N LYS A 36 -7.69 29.39 14.35
CA LYS A 36 -6.47 28.57 14.18
C LYS A 36 -6.20 27.66 15.39
N GLN A 37 -6.44 28.16 16.61
CA GLN A 37 -6.21 27.38 17.83
C GLN A 37 -7.14 26.15 17.93
N ALA A 38 -8.34 26.24 17.33
CA ALA A 38 -9.29 25.13 17.26
C ALA A 38 -8.96 24.13 16.14
N GLN A 39 -7.89 24.39 15.37
CA GLN A 39 -7.56 23.70 14.12
C GLN A 39 -8.72 23.66 13.12
N PHE A 40 -9.50 24.75 13.03
CA PHE A 40 -10.64 24.86 12.11
C PHE A 40 -10.27 24.40 10.69
N ALA A 41 -11.16 23.62 10.07
CA ALA A 41 -10.99 22.92 8.80
C ALA A 41 -9.99 21.77 8.82
N TYR A 42 -9.96 21.04 9.95
CA TYR A 42 -9.22 19.78 10.05
C TYR A 42 -9.81 18.76 9.08
N THR A 43 -11.14 18.64 9.10
CA THR A 43 -11.94 17.97 8.09
C THR A 43 -12.90 18.97 7.44
N VAL A 44 -13.19 18.76 6.16
CA VAL A 44 -14.19 19.52 5.40
C VAL A 44 -15.10 18.55 4.66
N GLN A 45 -16.40 18.81 4.63
CA GLN A 45 -17.37 18.05 3.84
C GLN A 45 -18.45 18.96 3.29
N GLN A 46 -18.75 18.79 2.00
CA GLN A 46 -19.90 19.43 1.36
C GLN A 46 -21.17 18.71 1.80
N HIS A 47 -22.23 19.46 2.09
CA HIS A 47 -23.44 18.92 2.70
C HIS A 47 -24.70 19.65 2.21
N VAL A 48 -25.75 18.88 1.92
CA VAL A 48 -27.07 19.41 1.58
C VAL A 48 -27.98 19.32 2.80
N ALA A 49 -28.52 20.46 3.24
CA ALA A 49 -29.43 20.52 4.38
C ALA A 49 -30.88 20.22 3.97
N ALA A 50 -31.76 20.09 4.97
CA ALA A 50 -33.20 19.99 4.76
C ALA A 50 -33.70 21.22 3.97
N GLY A 51 -34.35 20.99 2.83
CA GLY A 51 -34.80 22.04 1.91
C GLY A 51 -33.89 22.30 0.71
N GLY A 52 -32.79 21.54 0.57
CA GLY A 52 -31.91 21.59 -0.61
C GLY A 52 -30.82 22.66 -0.55
N GLU A 53 -30.71 23.42 0.55
CA GLU A 53 -29.64 24.40 0.72
C GLU A 53 -28.27 23.72 0.87
N LYS A 54 -27.26 24.27 0.19
CA LYS A 54 -25.87 23.79 0.20
C LYS A 54 -25.06 24.44 1.33
N TRP A 55 -24.35 23.62 2.09
CA TRP A 55 -23.57 24.02 3.27
C TRP A 55 -22.19 23.34 3.25
N LEU A 56 -21.23 23.98 3.91
CA LEU A 56 -19.94 23.36 4.20
C LEU A 56 -19.87 22.98 5.69
N LEU A 57 -19.64 21.70 5.98
CA LEU A 57 -19.33 21.20 7.30
C LEU A 57 -17.83 21.26 7.54
N VAL A 58 -17.43 21.78 8.69
CA VAL A 58 -16.02 22.03 9.01
C VAL A 58 -15.70 21.51 10.42
N GLY A 59 -14.82 20.53 10.51
CA GLY A 59 -14.35 19.97 11.78
C GLY A 59 -13.29 20.85 12.46
N ALA A 60 -13.41 21.00 13.78
CA ALA A 60 -12.49 21.77 14.63
C ALA A 60 -12.18 21.00 15.92
N PRO A 61 -11.27 20.00 15.88
CA PRO A 61 -11.03 19.07 16.99
C PRO A 61 -10.39 19.69 18.25
N TYR A 62 -9.92 20.94 18.18
CA TYR A 62 -9.33 21.66 19.33
C TYR A 62 -10.24 22.77 19.86
N GLU A 63 -11.50 22.79 19.42
CA GLU A 63 -12.49 23.78 19.82
C GLU A 63 -12.88 23.66 21.31
N MET A 64 -13.09 24.82 21.95
CA MET A 64 -13.50 24.91 23.35
C MET A 64 -15.03 24.93 23.46
N ASN A 65 -15.58 24.16 24.40
CA ASN A 65 -16.98 24.17 24.77
C ASN A 65 -17.10 24.32 26.29
N GLY A 66 -17.32 25.55 26.76
CA GLY A 66 -17.22 25.87 28.19
C GLY A 66 -15.77 25.76 28.67
N PRO A 67 -15.49 25.09 29.81
CA PRO A 67 -14.12 24.95 30.32
C PRO A 67 -13.31 23.83 29.63
N TYR A 68 -13.94 22.99 28.79
CA TYR A 68 -13.31 21.78 28.25
C TYR A 68 -12.97 21.90 26.75
N GLN A 69 -11.83 21.36 26.33
CA GLN A 69 -11.42 21.29 24.93
C GLN A 69 -12.02 20.07 24.24
N THR A 70 -13.34 20.08 24.04
CA THR A 70 -14.05 18.91 23.48
C THR A 70 -13.87 18.73 21.97
N GLY A 71 -13.61 19.80 21.22
CA GLY A 71 -13.79 19.81 19.76
C GLY A 71 -15.25 20.03 19.34
N ASP A 72 -15.47 20.45 18.09
CA ASP A 72 -16.81 20.64 17.53
C ASP A 72 -16.82 20.63 16.00
N VAL A 73 -18.03 20.79 15.43
CA VAL A 73 -18.27 20.95 14.00
C VAL A 73 -18.97 22.29 13.76
N TYR A 74 -18.50 23.00 12.74
CA TYR A 74 -19.10 24.23 12.22
C TYR A 74 -19.93 23.91 10.97
N LYS A 75 -21.07 24.57 10.82
CA LYS A 75 -21.81 24.66 9.56
C LYS A 75 -21.63 26.03 8.96
N CYS A 76 -21.23 26.10 7.70
CA CYS A 76 -20.92 27.33 6.99
C CYS A 76 -21.85 27.51 5.79
N SER A 77 -22.59 28.61 5.77
CA SER A 77 -23.51 28.94 4.68
C SER A 77 -22.77 29.48 3.47
N LEU A 78 -23.24 29.10 2.29
CA LEU A 78 -22.73 29.60 1.02
C LEU A 78 -23.53 30.81 0.50
N SER A 79 -24.69 31.11 1.08
CA SER A 79 -25.54 32.21 0.59
C SER A 79 -24.86 33.58 0.71
N LYS A 80 -24.91 34.37 -0.37
CA LYS A 80 -24.38 35.75 -0.43
C LYS A 80 -25.13 36.74 0.49
N ARG A 81 -26.26 36.35 1.09
CA ARG A 81 -27.14 37.25 1.86
C ARG A 81 -26.68 37.56 3.29
N THR A 82 -25.66 36.87 3.82
CA THR A 82 -25.16 37.12 5.19
C THR A 82 -23.83 37.86 5.19
N ASN A 83 -23.82 39.15 5.56
CA ASN A 83 -22.65 40.03 5.70
C ASN A 83 -21.69 39.69 6.87
N GLY A 84 -21.75 38.47 7.43
CA GLY A 84 -20.87 38.01 8.51
C GLY A 84 -20.14 36.72 8.13
N ASN A 85 -19.11 36.33 8.91
CA ASN A 85 -18.51 34.99 8.83
C ASN A 85 -19.62 33.94 8.96
N GLY A 86 -20.13 33.44 7.84
CA GLY A 86 -21.36 32.63 7.73
C GLY A 86 -21.28 31.23 8.35
N CYS A 87 -20.37 31.01 9.29
CA CYS A 87 -20.15 29.77 10.00
C CYS A 87 -20.71 29.85 11.42
N SER A 88 -21.44 28.81 11.84
CA SER A 88 -21.96 28.66 13.20
C SER A 88 -21.60 27.29 13.76
N LYS A 89 -21.28 27.26 15.05
CA LYS A 89 -20.93 26.03 15.79
C LYS A 89 -22.19 25.22 16.09
N LEU A 90 -22.09 23.89 15.97
CA LEU A 90 -23.22 22.98 16.27
C LEU A 90 -23.35 22.61 17.75
N ASN A 91 -22.35 22.90 18.58
CA ASN A 91 -22.33 22.65 20.03
C ASN A 91 -22.46 21.16 20.39
N LEU A 92 -21.94 20.27 19.53
CA LEU A 92 -22.05 18.82 19.72
C LEU A 92 -21.20 18.33 20.91
N GLY A 93 -20.14 19.06 21.26
CA GLY A 93 -19.30 18.74 22.42
C GLY A 93 -20.01 18.86 23.79
N ARG A 94 -21.18 19.50 23.84
CA ARG A 94 -21.98 19.61 25.08
C ARG A 94 -22.80 18.37 25.39
N ILE A 95 -22.98 17.46 24.43
CA ILE A 95 -23.86 16.29 24.55
C ILE A 95 -23.23 15.26 25.48
N SER A 96 -23.97 14.79 26.49
CA SER A 96 -23.52 13.83 27.52
C SER A 96 -24.31 12.53 27.46
N LEU A 97 -23.65 11.42 27.81
CA LEU A 97 -24.30 10.16 28.13
C LEU A 97 -24.81 10.15 29.57
N THR A 98 -25.98 9.55 29.79
CA THR A 98 -26.56 9.38 31.13
C THR A 98 -25.92 8.19 31.86
N ASN A 99 -25.71 8.32 33.17
CA ASN A 99 -25.18 7.26 34.06
C ASN A 99 -23.71 6.87 33.82
N VAL A 100 -22.87 7.81 33.36
CA VAL A 100 -21.43 7.62 33.16
C VAL A 100 -20.69 8.84 33.68
N SER A 101 -19.56 8.65 34.40
CA SER A 101 -18.63 9.74 34.73
C SER A 101 -17.76 10.03 33.50
N GLU A 102 -18.15 11.04 32.72
CA GLU A 102 -17.50 11.37 31.46
C GLU A 102 -16.31 12.31 31.65
N ARG A 103 -15.22 12.03 30.94
CA ARG A 103 -14.09 12.95 30.79
C ARG A 103 -14.02 13.42 29.34
N LYS A 104 -14.63 14.58 29.10
CA LYS A 104 -14.76 15.17 27.75
C LYS A 104 -13.59 16.02 27.31
N ASP A 105 -12.68 16.37 28.22
CA ASP A 105 -11.53 17.20 27.86
C ASP A 105 -10.66 16.45 26.83
N LYS A 106 -10.27 17.17 25.78
CA LYS A 106 -9.45 16.66 24.66
C LYS A 106 -10.07 15.49 23.89
N MET A 107 -11.39 15.35 23.84
CA MET A 107 -12.05 14.25 23.11
C MET A 107 -11.92 14.32 21.57
N ARG A 108 -11.52 15.49 21.02
CA ARG A 108 -11.25 15.74 19.58
C ARG A 108 -12.45 15.56 18.64
N LEU A 109 -13.63 15.98 19.06
CA LEU A 109 -14.82 15.93 18.21
C LEU A 109 -14.64 16.76 16.93
N GLY A 110 -15.02 16.19 15.79
CA GLY A 110 -14.80 16.81 14.48
C GLY A 110 -13.47 16.44 13.84
N MET A 111 -12.68 15.56 14.46
CA MET A 111 -11.53 14.93 13.82
C MET A 111 -11.97 14.04 12.63
N THR A 112 -13.15 13.44 12.71
CA THR A 112 -13.70 12.56 11.68
C THR A 112 -15.13 12.98 11.37
N LEU A 113 -15.43 13.12 10.08
CA LEU A 113 -16.76 13.42 9.55
C LEU A 113 -17.14 12.38 8.50
N ALA A 114 -18.41 11.98 8.46
CA ALA A 114 -18.94 11.08 7.42
C ALA A 114 -20.38 11.49 7.06
N SER A 115 -20.57 12.03 5.86
CA SER A 115 -21.88 12.45 5.35
C SER A 115 -22.60 11.28 4.66
N ASN A 116 -23.90 11.16 4.91
CA ASN A 116 -24.77 10.16 4.32
C ASN A 116 -25.69 10.84 3.28
N PRO A 117 -25.41 10.70 1.98
CA PRO A 117 -26.20 11.36 0.94
C PRO A 117 -27.63 10.80 0.83
N LYS A 118 -27.92 9.60 1.36
CA LYS A 118 -29.26 8.99 1.26
C LYS A 118 -30.33 9.71 2.10
N ASP A 119 -29.94 10.22 3.26
CA ASP A 119 -30.85 10.87 4.22
C ASP A 119 -30.38 12.27 4.62
N ASN A 120 -29.34 12.79 3.94
CA ASN A 120 -28.69 14.06 4.25
C ASN A 120 -28.29 14.20 5.72
N SER A 121 -27.99 13.09 6.41
CA SER A 121 -27.42 13.12 7.77
C SER A 121 -25.90 13.06 7.71
N PHE A 122 -25.23 13.35 8.82
CA PHE A 122 -23.80 13.11 8.94
C PHE A 122 -23.45 12.62 10.34
N VAL A 123 -22.27 12.02 10.45
CA VAL A 123 -21.70 11.60 11.73
C VAL A 123 -20.42 12.37 11.99
N ALA A 124 -20.28 12.86 13.22
CA ALA A 124 -19.06 13.50 13.71
C ALA A 124 -18.51 12.72 14.90
N CYS A 125 -17.23 12.34 14.86
CA CYS A 125 -16.61 11.53 15.90
C CYS A 125 -15.53 12.29 16.68
N GLY A 126 -15.43 11.95 17.96
CA GLY A 126 -14.39 12.33 18.92
C GLY A 126 -13.73 11.06 19.45
N PRO A 127 -12.65 10.57 18.82
CA PRO A 127 -12.05 9.27 19.13
C PRO A 127 -11.38 9.22 20.50
N LEU A 128 -11.08 10.37 21.11
CA LEU A 128 -10.45 10.45 22.44
C LEU A 128 -11.46 10.73 23.57
N TRP A 129 -12.76 10.56 23.30
CA TRP A 129 -13.75 10.58 24.36
C TRP A 129 -13.49 9.43 25.34
N SER A 130 -13.51 9.76 26.63
CA SER A 130 -13.18 8.83 27.70
C SER A 130 -14.18 8.91 28.84
N TYR A 131 -14.25 7.81 29.61
CA TYR A 131 -15.02 7.74 30.85
C TYR A 131 -14.21 7.06 31.93
N GLU A 132 -14.55 7.38 33.17
CA GLU A 132 -13.89 6.83 34.36
C GLU A 132 -14.48 5.48 34.73
N CYS A 133 -13.59 4.55 35.08
CA CYS A 133 -13.91 3.20 35.47
C CYS A 133 -13.02 2.77 36.65
N GLY A 134 -13.51 2.97 37.86
CA GLY A 134 -12.69 2.82 39.08
C GLY A 134 -11.58 3.87 39.10
N SER A 135 -10.34 3.42 39.22
CA SER A 135 -9.12 4.25 39.12
C SER A 135 -8.65 4.49 37.68
N SER A 136 -9.18 3.73 36.72
CA SER A 136 -8.75 3.73 35.32
C SER A 136 -9.63 4.63 34.46
N TYR A 137 -9.07 5.11 33.34
CA TYR A 137 -9.80 5.85 32.31
C TYR A 137 -9.82 5.05 31.00
N TYR A 138 -11.01 4.84 30.45
CA TYR A 138 -11.20 4.11 29.19
C TYR A 138 -11.50 5.08 28.07
N SER A 139 -10.57 5.18 27.10
CA SER A 139 -10.69 6.04 25.93
C SER A 139 -11.29 5.26 24.75
N THR A 140 -12.60 5.07 24.78
CA THR A 140 -13.30 4.25 23.78
C THR A 140 -13.76 5.03 22.56
N GLY A 141 -13.80 6.36 22.63
CA GLY A 141 -14.33 7.22 21.57
C GLY A 141 -15.86 7.27 21.51
N ILE A 142 -16.37 8.34 20.89
CA ILE A 142 -17.80 8.62 20.74
C ILE A 142 -18.08 9.29 19.39
N CYS A 143 -19.25 9.03 18.81
CA CYS A 143 -19.73 9.73 17.63
C CYS A 143 -21.14 10.27 17.84
N SER A 144 -21.44 11.40 17.20
CA SER A 144 -22.76 12.02 17.18
C SER A 144 -23.33 11.95 15.77
N ARG A 145 -24.51 11.34 15.61
CA ARG A 145 -25.28 11.45 14.36
C ARG A 145 -26.14 12.70 14.39
N VAL A 146 -26.07 13.47 13.33
CA VAL A 146 -26.80 14.73 13.14
C VAL A 146 -27.64 14.63 11.88
N ASN A 147 -28.91 15.03 11.94
CA ASN A 147 -29.82 14.97 10.80
C ASN A 147 -29.64 16.16 9.84
N ALA A 148 -30.36 16.13 8.72
CA ALA A 148 -30.33 17.18 7.68
C ALA A 148 -30.72 18.58 8.17
N SER A 149 -31.37 18.71 9.33
CA SER A 149 -31.70 20.01 9.96
C SER A 149 -30.65 20.47 10.97
N PHE A 150 -29.47 19.86 10.98
CA PHE A 150 -28.38 20.12 11.93
C PHE A 150 -28.76 19.87 13.41
N LYS A 151 -29.75 19.01 13.67
CA LYS A 151 -30.13 18.61 15.02
C LYS A 151 -29.50 17.28 15.38
N PHE A 152 -29.00 17.18 16.60
CA PHE A 152 -28.55 15.92 17.17
C PHE A 152 -29.66 14.87 17.11
N SER A 153 -29.33 13.68 16.64
CA SER A 153 -30.26 12.57 16.48
C SER A 153 -29.97 11.45 17.47
N ARG A 154 -28.73 10.95 17.52
CA ARG A 154 -28.34 9.85 18.41
C ARG A 154 -26.83 9.81 18.64
N THR A 155 -26.44 9.26 19.78
CA THR A 155 -25.06 8.91 20.10
C THR A 155 -24.72 7.53 19.52
N ILE A 156 -23.51 7.38 19.01
CA ILE A 156 -22.94 6.13 18.50
C ILE A 156 -21.67 5.87 19.30
N ALA A 157 -21.66 4.81 20.10
CA ALA A 157 -20.52 4.41 20.94
C ALA A 157 -20.40 2.88 20.97
N PRO A 158 -20.04 2.23 19.85
CA PRO A 158 -20.08 0.77 19.74
C PRO A 158 -19.06 0.07 20.65
N ALA A 159 -17.95 0.75 20.98
CA ALA A 159 -16.95 0.23 21.91
C ALA A 159 -17.24 0.52 23.38
N PHE A 160 -18.29 1.29 23.69
CA PHE A 160 -18.68 1.54 25.08
C PHE A 160 -19.07 0.23 25.75
N GLN A 161 -18.44 -0.02 26.90
CA GLN A 161 -18.72 -1.14 27.79
C GLN A 161 -19.04 -0.54 29.16
N ARG A 162 -20.01 -1.12 29.86
CA ARG A 162 -20.19 -0.76 31.27
C ARG A 162 -18.99 -1.32 32.03
N CYS A 163 -18.49 -0.58 33.01
CA CYS A 163 -17.43 -1.04 33.90
C CYS A 163 -17.76 -2.42 34.47
N GLU A 164 -16.95 -3.42 34.14
CA GLU A 164 -17.09 -4.78 34.65
C GLU A 164 -16.30 -4.94 35.96
N THR A 165 -17.02 -5.31 37.02
CA THR A 165 -16.59 -5.82 38.33
C THR A 165 -16.10 -4.81 39.38
N TYR A 166 -17.05 -4.44 40.25
CA TYR A 166 -16.80 -4.03 41.63
C TYR A 166 -16.09 -5.18 42.40
N MET A 167 -15.20 -4.87 43.35
CA MET A 167 -14.38 -5.87 44.08
C MET A 167 -14.71 -5.92 45.57
N ASP A 168 -14.71 -7.11 46.13
CA ASP A 168 -14.82 -7.34 47.57
C ASP A 168 -13.48 -7.83 48.09
N ILE A 169 -12.86 -7.06 48.99
CA ILE A 169 -11.54 -7.35 49.55
C ILE A 169 -11.70 -7.73 51.03
N VAL A 170 -11.19 -8.90 51.43
CA VAL A 170 -11.12 -9.31 52.84
C VAL A 170 -9.66 -9.43 53.26
N ILE A 171 -9.24 -8.62 54.22
CA ILE A 171 -7.89 -8.64 54.78
C ILE A 171 -7.90 -9.54 56.02
N VAL A 172 -7.05 -10.56 56.03
CA VAL A 172 -6.89 -11.58 57.07
C VAL A 172 -5.56 -11.34 57.77
N LEU A 173 -5.62 -10.80 58.98
CA LEU A 173 -4.47 -10.33 59.75
C LEU A 173 -4.15 -11.31 60.88
N ASP A 174 -2.91 -11.78 60.94
CA ASP A 174 -2.38 -12.46 62.11
C ASP A 174 -2.28 -11.47 63.28
N GLY A 175 -2.99 -11.76 64.37
CA GLY A 175 -3.01 -10.99 65.61
C GLY A 175 -2.37 -11.73 66.79
N SER A 176 -1.61 -12.80 66.53
CA SER A 176 -0.86 -13.58 67.53
C SER A 176 0.25 -12.75 68.20
N ASN A 177 0.84 -13.29 69.27
CA ASN A 177 1.89 -12.60 70.03
C ASN A 177 3.25 -12.53 69.31
N SER A 178 3.46 -13.24 68.19
CA SER A 178 4.71 -13.18 67.42
C SER A 178 4.86 -11.86 66.66
N ILE A 179 3.74 -11.30 66.18
CA ILE A 179 3.68 -10.00 65.51
C ILE A 179 4.03 -8.90 66.52
N TYR A 180 5.23 -8.34 66.41
CA TYR A 180 5.65 -7.24 67.28
C TYR A 180 6.62 -6.29 66.57
N PRO A 181 6.37 -4.98 66.54
CA PRO A 181 5.27 -4.28 67.22
C PRO A 181 3.99 -4.12 66.34
N TRP A 182 2.81 -4.28 66.94
CA TRP A 182 1.50 -4.25 66.23
C TRP A 182 1.21 -2.97 65.44
N TYR A 183 1.73 -1.83 65.90
CA TYR A 183 1.43 -0.54 65.26
C TYR A 183 1.90 -0.47 63.80
N GLU A 184 2.87 -1.29 63.40
CA GLU A 184 3.34 -1.34 62.01
C GLU A 184 2.35 -2.06 61.08
N VAL A 185 1.74 -3.17 61.53
CA VAL A 185 0.64 -3.83 60.81
C VAL A 185 -0.58 -2.91 60.72
N GLN A 186 -0.85 -2.15 61.78
CA GLN A 186 -1.91 -1.15 61.77
C GLN A 186 -1.63 0.01 60.80
N ALA A 187 -0.39 0.49 60.73
CA ALA A 187 0.03 1.52 59.78
C ALA A 187 -0.06 1.02 58.33
N PHE A 188 0.37 -0.22 58.07
CA PHE A 188 0.19 -0.88 56.79
C PHE A 188 -1.28 -0.92 56.37
N LEU A 189 -2.17 -1.38 57.26
CA LEU A 189 -3.61 -1.45 57.01
C LEU A 189 -4.19 -0.08 56.64
N ILE A 190 -3.81 0.98 57.36
CA ILE A 190 -4.27 2.34 57.05
C ILE A 190 -3.77 2.79 55.68
N ASN A 191 -2.49 2.59 55.40
CA ASN A 191 -1.86 3.04 54.16
C ASN A 191 -2.44 2.32 52.93
N ILE A 192 -2.70 1.02 53.02
CA ILE A 192 -3.31 0.27 51.91
C ILE A 192 -4.78 0.63 51.71
N LEU A 193 -5.55 0.83 52.78
CA LEU A 193 -6.94 1.26 52.69
C LEU A 193 -7.09 2.63 52.04
N GLN A 194 -6.14 3.55 52.26
CA GLN A 194 -6.11 4.86 51.61
C GLN A 194 -5.84 4.79 50.10
N LYS A 195 -5.28 3.69 49.60
CA LYS A 195 -5.09 3.48 48.16
C LYS A 195 -6.38 3.03 47.48
N PHE A 196 -7.28 2.34 48.19
CA PHE A 196 -8.49 1.78 47.61
C PHE A 196 -9.60 2.83 47.43
N TYR A 197 -10.34 2.73 46.31
CA TYR A 197 -11.54 3.52 46.05
C TYR A 197 -12.79 2.84 46.66
N ILE A 198 -12.99 3.07 47.96
CA ILE A 198 -14.06 2.42 48.74
C ILE A 198 -15.40 3.10 48.48
N GLY A 199 -16.38 2.32 48.01
CA GLY A 199 -17.73 2.80 47.72
C GLY A 199 -18.70 1.70 47.29
N PRO A 200 -20.03 1.91 47.42
CA PRO A 200 -21.03 0.88 47.15
C PRO A 200 -21.05 0.37 45.70
N GLY A 201 -20.60 1.20 44.73
CA GLY A 201 -20.45 0.84 43.32
C GLY A 201 -19.04 0.43 42.90
N GLN A 202 -18.07 0.37 43.82
CA GLN A 202 -16.64 0.14 43.55
C GLN A 202 -16.09 -0.93 44.51
N ILE A 203 -15.14 -0.60 45.41
CA ILE A 203 -14.53 -1.57 46.34
C ILE A 203 -15.28 -1.59 47.68
N GLN A 204 -15.50 -2.79 48.21
CA GLN A 204 -15.91 -3.01 49.60
C GLN A 204 -14.80 -3.76 50.34
N VAL A 205 -14.51 -3.37 51.59
CA VAL A 205 -13.43 -3.96 52.37
C VAL A 205 -13.93 -4.51 53.70
N GLY A 206 -13.52 -5.72 54.05
CA GLY A 206 -13.71 -6.34 55.35
C GLY A 206 -12.37 -6.72 55.97
N VAL A 207 -12.29 -6.74 57.30
CA VAL A 207 -11.07 -7.11 58.04
C VAL A 207 -11.39 -8.20 59.04
N VAL A 208 -10.59 -9.26 59.01
CA VAL A 208 -10.63 -10.40 59.92
C VAL A 208 -9.27 -10.49 60.61
N GLN A 209 -9.26 -10.60 61.93
CA GLN A 209 -8.06 -10.85 62.72
C GLN A 209 -8.10 -12.28 63.26
N TYR A 210 -6.99 -13.02 63.20
CA TYR A 210 -6.90 -14.41 63.67
C TYR A 210 -5.69 -14.64 64.59
N GLY A 211 -5.62 -15.81 65.22
CA GLY A 211 -4.65 -16.23 66.23
C GLY A 211 -5.15 -17.56 66.81
N GLU A 212 -5.31 -17.67 68.12
CA GLU A 212 -6.06 -18.78 68.75
C GLU A 212 -7.56 -18.74 68.37
N LYS A 213 -8.12 -17.54 68.16
CA LYS A 213 -9.52 -17.29 67.80
C LYS A 213 -9.62 -16.29 66.65
N VAL A 214 -10.69 -16.38 65.87
CA VAL A 214 -10.97 -15.47 64.75
C VAL A 214 -12.01 -14.42 65.13
N VAL A 215 -11.74 -13.16 64.81
CA VAL A 215 -12.62 -12.00 65.06
C VAL A 215 -12.83 -11.20 63.78
N HIS A 216 -14.08 -10.87 63.47
CA HIS A 216 -14.41 -9.91 62.41
C HIS A 216 -14.30 -8.48 62.96
N GLU A 217 -13.29 -7.73 62.54
CA GLU A 217 -13.12 -6.33 62.96
C GLU A 217 -14.17 -5.42 62.31
N PHE A 218 -14.48 -5.65 61.04
CA PHE A 218 -15.65 -5.10 60.34
C PHE A 218 -15.93 -5.86 59.03
N LYS A 219 -17.16 -5.76 58.54
CA LYS A 219 -17.69 -6.49 57.38
C LYS A 219 -17.66 -5.62 56.12
N LEU A 220 -17.79 -6.26 54.95
CA LEU A 220 -17.76 -5.61 53.62
C LEU A 220 -18.81 -4.50 53.46
N SER A 221 -19.97 -4.62 54.11
CA SER A 221 -21.09 -3.68 54.00
C SER A 221 -21.12 -2.57 55.05
N ASP A 222 -20.20 -2.58 56.02
CA ASP A 222 -20.31 -1.74 57.22
C ASP A 222 -19.99 -0.27 56.94
N TYR A 223 -19.17 0.02 55.93
CA TYR A 223 -18.68 1.36 55.63
C TYR A 223 -18.74 1.65 54.14
N LYS A 224 -18.97 2.93 53.79
CA LYS A 224 -19.23 3.36 52.41
C LYS A 224 -18.20 4.34 51.84
N SER A 225 -17.25 4.80 52.64
CA SER A 225 -16.16 5.69 52.21
C SER A 225 -14.82 5.32 52.84
N VAL A 226 -13.74 5.82 52.24
CA VAL A 226 -12.37 5.60 52.71
C VAL A 226 -12.16 6.19 54.11
N GLU A 227 -12.71 7.38 54.38
CA GLU A 227 -12.55 8.06 55.67
C GLU A 227 -13.14 7.25 56.82
N GLU A 228 -14.30 6.61 56.61
CA GLU A 228 -14.97 5.78 57.61
C GLU A 228 -14.16 4.51 57.91
N VAL A 229 -13.68 3.83 56.87
CA VAL A 229 -12.90 2.59 57.01
C VAL A 229 -11.54 2.87 57.67
N VAL A 230 -10.85 3.94 57.28
CA VAL A 230 -9.57 4.35 57.88
C VAL A 230 -9.77 4.72 59.35
N LYS A 231 -10.86 5.42 59.70
CA LYS A 231 -11.19 5.75 61.09
C LYS A 231 -11.40 4.47 61.92
N ARG A 232 -12.08 3.45 61.38
CA ARG A 232 -12.24 2.17 62.07
C ARG A 232 -10.92 1.41 62.19
N ALA A 233 -10.11 1.36 61.13
CA ALA A 233 -8.80 0.68 61.14
C ALA A 233 -7.85 1.22 62.22
N ARG A 234 -7.90 2.53 62.52
CA ARG A 234 -7.16 3.16 63.62
C ARG A 234 -7.52 2.67 65.03
N SER A 235 -8.65 1.96 65.18
CA SER A 235 -9.13 1.42 66.46
C SER A 235 -8.98 -0.11 66.58
N ILE A 236 -8.27 -0.75 65.65
CA ILE A 236 -8.00 -2.19 65.70
C ILE A 236 -6.78 -2.45 66.58
N HIS A 237 -6.98 -3.22 67.65
CA HIS A 237 -5.93 -3.63 68.57
C HIS A 237 -5.56 -5.11 68.36
N GLN A 238 -4.30 -5.45 68.65
CA GLN A 238 -3.81 -6.83 68.65
C GLN A 238 -4.59 -7.65 69.67
N ARG A 239 -5.08 -8.82 69.26
CA ARG A 239 -5.83 -9.72 70.15
C ARG A 239 -4.93 -10.61 71.00
N GLY A 240 -3.71 -10.88 70.53
CA GLY A 240 -2.76 -11.78 71.17
C GLY A 240 -3.18 -13.25 71.05
N GLY A 241 -2.34 -14.13 71.58
CA GLY A 241 -2.53 -15.58 71.53
C GLY A 241 -1.20 -16.32 71.41
N GLU A 242 -1.14 -17.56 71.89
CA GLU A 242 0.05 -18.42 71.80
C GLU A 242 0.11 -19.23 70.49
N GLU A 243 -0.99 -19.29 69.74
CA GLU A 243 -1.12 -20.04 68.48
C GLU A 243 -1.41 -19.13 67.28
N THR A 244 -0.96 -19.56 66.11
CA THR A 244 -1.21 -18.95 64.80
C THR A 244 -1.98 -19.92 63.91
N ASN A 245 -3.32 -19.90 63.99
CA ASN A 245 -4.20 -20.80 63.22
C ASN A 245 -4.61 -20.17 61.88
N THR A 246 -3.71 -20.18 60.89
CA THR A 246 -3.89 -19.53 59.58
C THR A 246 -4.95 -20.23 58.72
N ALA A 247 -5.03 -21.56 58.75
CA ALA A 247 -6.05 -22.29 57.98
C ALA A 247 -7.46 -21.94 58.46
N LEU A 248 -7.65 -21.80 59.78
CA LEU A 248 -8.87 -21.30 60.39
C LEU A 248 -9.21 -19.86 59.95
N GLY A 249 -8.22 -18.97 59.94
CA GLY A 249 -8.38 -17.58 59.48
C GLY A 249 -8.87 -17.49 58.02
N ILE A 250 -8.23 -18.24 57.12
CA ILE A 250 -8.61 -18.33 55.70
C ILE A 250 -10.03 -18.90 55.55
N ASN A 251 -10.34 -19.99 56.26
CA ASN A 251 -11.66 -20.61 56.18
C ASN A 251 -12.78 -19.69 56.71
N MET A 252 -12.54 -18.92 57.75
CA MET A 252 -13.52 -17.95 58.26
C MET A 252 -13.70 -16.76 57.31
N ALA A 253 -12.62 -16.29 56.69
CA ALA A 253 -12.71 -15.27 55.65
C ALA A 253 -13.56 -15.75 54.46
N ARG A 254 -13.29 -16.97 53.96
CA ARG A 254 -14.04 -17.61 52.87
C ARG A 254 -15.51 -17.87 53.21
N SER A 255 -15.75 -18.58 54.32
CA SER A 255 -17.07 -19.12 54.65
C SER A 255 -18.01 -18.08 55.27
N GLN A 256 -17.48 -17.05 55.91
CA GLN A 256 -18.27 -16.02 56.60
C GLN A 256 -18.01 -14.60 56.05
N ALA A 257 -16.76 -14.12 56.03
CA ALA A 257 -16.50 -12.70 55.71
C ALA A 257 -16.97 -12.30 54.31
N PHE A 258 -16.71 -13.12 53.28
CA PHE A 258 -17.21 -12.89 51.92
C PHE A 258 -18.72 -13.11 51.76
N LYS A 259 -19.39 -13.76 52.71
CA LYS A 259 -20.85 -13.95 52.69
C LYS A 259 -21.59 -12.84 53.43
N HIS A 260 -20.96 -12.25 54.45
CA HIS A 260 -21.52 -11.16 55.23
C HIS A 260 -21.25 -9.80 54.59
N GLY A 261 -22.14 -9.41 53.66
CA GLY A 261 -22.07 -8.13 52.94
C GLY A 261 -21.39 -8.21 51.58
N GLY A 262 -20.96 -9.40 51.14
CA GLY A 262 -20.38 -9.61 49.81
C GLY A 262 -21.42 -9.55 48.69
N ARG A 263 -21.00 -9.02 47.54
CA ARG A 263 -21.84 -8.70 46.38
C ARG A 263 -21.75 -9.81 45.33
N ARG A 264 -22.90 -10.19 44.77
CA ARG A 264 -22.97 -11.18 43.68
C ARG A 264 -22.29 -10.63 42.43
N GLY A 265 -21.35 -11.40 41.87
CA GLY A 265 -20.58 -11.02 40.68
C GLY A 265 -19.36 -10.13 40.94
N ALA A 266 -19.08 -9.78 42.21
CA ALA A 266 -17.85 -9.08 42.57
C ALA A 266 -16.64 -10.03 42.50
N LYS A 267 -15.47 -9.52 42.09
CA LYS A 267 -14.22 -10.27 42.28
C LYS A 267 -13.89 -10.31 43.77
N LYS A 268 -13.58 -11.50 44.28
CA LYS A 268 -13.24 -11.72 45.69
C LYS A 268 -11.72 -11.78 45.84
N VAL A 269 -11.17 -10.88 46.64
CA VAL A 269 -9.72 -10.82 46.90
C VAL A 269 -9.47 -10.98 48.39
N MET A 270 -8.63 -11.93 48.76
CA MET A 270 -8.19 -12.17 50.14
C MET A 270 -6.73 -11.74 50.29
N ILE A 271 -6.41 -10.96 51.32
CA ILE A 271 -5.03 -10.57 51.63
C ILE A 271 -4.67 -11.17 52.99
N VAL A 272 -3.80 -12.18 53.00
CA VAL A 272 -3.35 -12.90 54.20
C VAL A 272 -1.99 -12.36 54.64
N ILE A 273 -1.87 -11.97 55.92
CA ILE A 273 -0.64 -11.43 56.51
C ILE A 273 -0.32 -12.24 57.75
N THR A 274 0.90 -12.80 57.80
CA THR A 274 1.37 -13.65 58.90
C THR A 274 2.88 -13.54 59.07
N ASP A 275 3.38 -13.78 60.29
CA ASP A 275 4.81 -13.82 60.62
C ASP A 275 5.29 -15.18 61.16
N GLY A 276 4.41 -16.19 61.17
CA GLY A 276 4.70 -17.51 61.70
C GLY A 276 4.01 -18.65 60.94
N GLU A 277 4.62 -19.83 61.03
CA GLU A 277 4.06 -21.09 60.52
C GLU A 277 2.73 -21.42 61.19
N SER A 278 1.81 -21.98 60.39
CA SER A 278 0.47 -22.32 60.86
C SER A 278 0.49 -23.49 61.83
N HIS A 279 -0.11 -23.32 63.01
CA HIS A 279 -0.28 -24.38 64.00
C HIS A 279 -1.35 -25.42 63.58
N ASP A 280 -2.21 -25.04 62.63
CA ASP A 280 -3.24 -25.87 61.98
C ASP A 280 -2.88 -26.21 60.51
N SER A 281 -1.58 -26.35 60.21
CA SER A 281 -1.08 -26.62 58.84
C SER A 281 -1.69 -27.86 58.16
N ALA A 282 -2.16 -28.84 58.94
CA ALA A 282 -2.87 -30.01 58.41
C ALA A 282 -4.17 -29.66 57.66
N ASP A 283 -4.83 -28.56 58.02
CA ASP A 283 -6.09 -28.11 57.41
C ASP A 283 -5.88 -27.05 56.31
N LEU A 284 -4.63 -26.58 56.13
CA LEU A 284 -4.30 -25.48 55.22
C LEU A 284 -4.54 -25.85 53.76
N GLN A 285 -4.18 -27.07 53.35
CA GLN A 285 -4.42 -27.58 52.00
C GLN A 285 -5.92 -27.53 51.64
N GLN A 286 -6.79 -28.02 52.53
CA GLN A 286 -8.23 -28.00 52.29
C GLN A 286 -8.78 -26.57 52.20
N ALA A 287 -8.27 -25.65 53.03
CA ALA A 287 -8.69 -24.25 53.04
C ALA A 287 -8.33 -23.53 51.72
N ILE A 288 -7.17 -23.84 51.14
CA ILE A 288 -6.72 -23.29 49.87
C ILE A 288 -7.53 -23.86 48.70
N GLU A 289 -7.70 -25.18 48.63
CA GLU A 289 -8.49 -25.85 47.58
C GLU A 289 -9.95 -25.37 47.56
N ASP A 290 -10.55 -25.17 48.73
CA ASP A 290 -11.89 -24.61 48.83
C ASP A 290 -11.94 -23.13 48.41
N SER A 291 -10.89 -22.36 48.69
CA SER A 291 -10.81 -20.95 48.28
C SER A 291 -10.64 -20.80 46.75
N GLU A 292 -9.87 -21.69 46.12
CA GLU A 292 -9.78 -21.84 44.66
C GLU A 292 -11.16 -22.15 44.05
N ARG A 293 -11.88 -23.13 44.63
CA ARG A 293 -13.23 -23.51 44.17
C ARG A 293 -14.24 -22.35 44.27
N ASP A 294 -14.11 -21.52 45.30
CA ASP A 294 -14.96 -20.35 45.52
C ASP A 294 -14.55 -19.11 44.69
N GLY A 295 -13.50 -19.24 43.86
CA GLY A 295 -12.99 -18.20 42.95
C GLY A 295 -12.35 -17.01 43.68
N ILE A 296 -11.67 -17.26 44.80
CA ILE A 296 -11.04 -16.23 45.62
C ILE A 296 -9.56 -16.11 45.28
N THR A 297 -9.15 -14.93 44.78
CA THR A 297 -7.74 -14.60 44.55
C THR A 297 -7.08 -14.26 45.89
N ARG A 298 -5.99 -14.95 46.24
CA ARG A 298 -5.32 -14.82 47.54
C ARG A 298 -3.94 -14.21 47.37
N TYR A 299 -3.69 -13.09 48.05
CA TYR A 299 -2.37 -12.50 48.22
C TYR A 299 -1.83 -12.89 49.59
N ALA A 300 -0.59 -13.36 49.64
CA ALA A 300 0.03 -13.82 50.88
C ALA A 300 1.30 -13.01 51.18
N ILE A 301 1.36 -12.44 52.39
CA ILE A 301 2.44 -11.56 52.84
C ILE A 301 3.13 -12.22 54.03
N ALA A 302 4.39 -12.64 53.83
CA ALA A 302 5.25 -13.21 54.86
C ALA A 302 6.06 -12.11 55.56
N VAL A 303 5.92 -11.99 56.87
CA VAL A 303 6.67 -11.04 57.70
C VAL A 303 7.80 -11.75 58.44
N LEU A 304 9.06 -11.41 58.14
CA LEU A 304 10.23 -12.14 58.68
C LEU A 304 10.80 -11.58 59.98
N GLY A 305 10.11 -10.62 60.61
CA GLY A 305 10.58 -9.94 61.82
C GLY A 305 10.92 -10.91 62.96
N TYR A 306 10.03 -11.87 63.23
CA TYR A 306 10.23 -12.90 64.26
C TYR A 306 11.44 -13.80 63.99
N TYR A 307 11.57 -14.30 62.75
CA TYR A 307 12.65 -15.19 62.33
C TYR A 307 14.01 -14.49 62.37
N ASN A 308 14.08 -13.25 61.87
CA ASN A 308 15.30 -12.44 61.85
C ASN A 308 15.78 -12.07 63.26
N ARG A 309 14.86 -11.70 64.17
CA ARG A 309 15.21 -11.39 65.58
C ARG A 309 15.76 -12.59 66.35
N ARG A 310 15.41 -13.82 65.96
CA ARG A 310 15.82 -15.06 66.63
C ARG A 310 16.88 -15.87 65.88
N GLY A 311 17.29 -15.44 64.69
CA GLY A 311 18.28 -16.14 63.86
C GLY A 311 17.80 -17.50 63.33
N ILE A 312 16.49 -17.65 63.08
CA ILE A 312 15.86 -18.89 62.61
C ILE A 312 15.80 -18.89 61.08
N ASN A 313 16.06 -20.03 60.43
CA ASN A 313 15.92 -20.16 58.97
C ASN A 313 14.43 -20.10 58.56
N PRO A 314 14.00 -19.14 57.72
CA PRO A 314 12.59 -18.97 57.34
C PRO A 314 12.14 -19.83 56.15
N GLU A 315 12.95 -20.76 55.65
CA GLU A 315 12.66 -21.49 54.41
C GLU A 315 11.34 -22.30 54.45
N ALA A 316 11.06 -22.99 55.56
CA ALA A 316 9.81 -23.75 55.73
C ALA A 316 8.58 -22.82 55.71
N PHE A 317 8.64 -21.73 56.47
CA PHE A 317 7.62 -20.68 56.50
C PHE A 317 7.37 -20.05 55.12
N LEU A 318 8.43 -19.67 54.40
CA LEU A 318 8.29 -19.05 53.08
C LEU A 318 7.61 -19.99 52.07
N ASN A 319 7.87 -21.30 52.15
CA ASN A 319 7.20 -22.29 51.31
C ASN A 319 5.70 -22.43 51.65
N GLU A 320 5.34 -22.38 52.93
CA GLU A 320 3.94 -22.37 53.38
C GLU A 320 3.19 -21.13 52.85
N ILE A 321 3.77 -19.93 52.97
CA ILE A 321 3.09 -18.70 52.55
C ILE A 321 2.99 -18.60 51.02
N LYS A 322 3.99 -19.08 50.28
CA LYS A 322 3.88 -19.24 48.82
C LYS A 322 2.73 -20.15 48.42
N TYR A 323 2.51 -21.23 49.18
CA TYR A 323 1.41 -22.17 48.93
C TYR A 323 0.02 -21.53 49.19
N ILE A 324 -0.08 -20.58 50.12
CA ILE A 324 -1.33 -19.83 50.37
C ILE A 324 -1.69 -18.91 49.19
N ALA A 325 -0.69 -18.33 48.52
CA ALA A 325 -0.88 -17.41 47.41
C ALA A 325 -1.53 -18.10 46.20
N SER A 326 -2.28 -17.34 45.39
CA SER A 326 -2.83 -17.85 44.12
C SER A 326 -1.77 -17.91 43.01
N ASP A 327 -1.94 -18.82 42.05
CA ASP A 327 -1.04 -18.93 40.90
C ASP A 327 -1.17 -17.74 39.92
N PRO A 328 -0.06 -17.26 39.31
CA PRO A 328 1.32 -17.64 39.63
C PRO A 328 1.79 -16.95 40.94
N ASP A 329 2.58 -17.66 41.74
CA ASP A 329 3.00 -17.26 43.09
C ASP A 329 3.87 -16.00 43.08
N ASP A 330 4.73 -15.80 42.08
CA ASP A 330 5.55 -14.60 41.87
C ASP A 330 4.75 -13.27 41.86
N LYS A 331 3.46 -13.33 41.49
CA LYS A 331 2.55 -12.18 41.47
C LYS A 331 1.74 -11.99 42.75
N HIS A 332 1.49 -13.04 43.51
CA HIS A 332 0.59 -13.01 44.66
C HIS A 332 1.28 -13.19 46.01
N PHE A 333 2.55 -13.58 46.01
CA PHE A 333 3.39 -13.72 47.19
C PHE A 333 4.29 -12.48 47.38
N PHE A 334 4.39 -12.03 48.63
CA PHE A 334 5.31 -10.98 49.07
C PHE A 334 6.00 -11.41 50.35
N ASN A 335 7.29 -11.10 50.49
CA ASN A 335 8.00 -11.23 51.76
C ASN A 335 8.58 -9.87 52.18
N VAL A 336 8.59 -9.62 53.49
CA VAL A 336 9.18 -8.41 54.08
C VAL A 336 10.16 -8.79 55.17
N THR A 337 11.22 -8.00 55.32
CA THR A 337 12.31 -8.27 56.27
C THR A 337 11.85 -8.16 57.73
N ASP A 338 10.94 -7.24 58.01
CA ASP A 338 10.33 -7.01 59.32
C ASP A 338 8.97 -6.32 59.17
N GLU A 339 8.30 -6.04 60.29
CA GLU A 339 6.99 -5.40 60.31
C GLU A 339 7.04 -3.96 59.73
N SER A 340 8.16 -3.25 59.88
CA SER A 340 8.30 -1.86 59.41
C SER A 340 8.39 -1.75 57.88
N ALA A 341 8.97 -2.77 57.24
CA ALA A 341 9.08 -2.92 55.80
C ALA A 341 7.73 -3.20 55.10
N LEU A 342 6.64 -3.46 55.85
CA LEU A 342 5.30 -3.55 55.27
C LEU A 342 4.89 -2.27 54.54
N LYS A 343 5.40 -1.10 54.94
CA LYS A 343 5.11 0.17 54.25
C LYS A 343 5.63 0.19 52.81
N ASP A 344 6.73 -0.51 52.53
CA ASP A 344 7.40 -0.51 51.22
C ASP A 344 6.62 -1.32 50.17
N ILE A 345 5.81 -2.28 50.61
CA ILE A 345 5.02 -3.13 49.71
C ILE A 345 3.62 -2.56 49.41
N VAL A 346 3.20 -1.48 50.08
CA VAL A 346 1.85 -0.90 49.90
C VAL A 346 1.61 -0.47 48.46
N ASP A 347 2.59 0.21 47.85
CA ASP A 347 2.48 0.66 46.46
C ASP A 347 2.48 -0.54 45.50
N ALA A 348 3.39 -1.51 45.70
CA ALA A 348 3.47 -2.70 44.85
C ALA A 348 2.20 -3.56 44.92
N LEU A 349 1.66 -3.77 46.12
CA LEU A 349 0.44 -4.55 46.34
C LEU A 349 -0.80 -3.82 45.81
N GLY A 350 -0.88 -2.49 46.02
CA GLY A 350 -1.94 -1.66 45.45
C GLY A 350 -2.00 -1.77 43.93
N GLU A 351 -0.87 -1.51 43.24
CA GLU A 351 -0.77 -1.60 41.79
C GLU A 351 -1.12 -3.00 41.24
N ARG A 352 -0.69 -4.08 41.91
CA ARG A 352 -1.07 -5.45 41.51
C ARG A 352 -2.56 -5.71 41.66
N ILE A 353 -3.21 -5.21 42.71
CA ILE A 353 -4.66 -5.35 42.90
C ILE A 353 -5.43 -4.50 41.86
N PHE A 354 -4.97 -3.29 41.53
CA PHE A 354 -5.62 -2.45 40.50
C PHE A 354 -5.47 -3.01 39.09
N SER A 355 -4.42 -3.78 38.81
CA SER A 355 -4.27 -4.48 37.53
C SER A 355 -5.40 -5.50 37.24
N LEU A 356 -6.15 -5.93 38.27
CA LEU A 356 -7.32 -6.82 38.14
C LEU A 356 -8.58 -6.08 37.65
N GLU A 357 -8.66 -4.76 37.76
CA GLU A 357 -9.82 -3.94 37.29
C GLU A 357 -9.79 -3.66 35.77
N GLY A 358 -8.63 -3.86 35.12
CA GLY A 358 -8.40 -3.48 33.71
C GLY A 358 -8.13 -4.64 32.77
N THR A 359 -8.07 -5.88 33.25
CA THR A 359 -7.56 -7.01 32.48
C THR A 359 -8.56 -8.17 32.40
N SER A 360 -8.68 -8.77 31.22
CA SER A 360 -9.33 -10.08 31.05
C SER A 360 -8.61 -11.14 31.89
N LYS A 361 -9.21 -12.32 32.07
CA LYS A 361 -8.82 -13.42 32.99
C LYS A 361 -7.31 -13.76 33.13
N ASN A 362 -6.43 -13.28 32.24
CA ASN A 362 -4.97 -13.50 32.25
C ASN A 362 -4.10 -12.24 32.52
N GLY A 363 -4.67 -11.10 32.91
CA GLY A 363 -3.88 -10.07 33.61
C GLY A 363 -2.97 -9.14 32.79
N THR A 364 -2.98 -9.10 31.45
CA THR A 364 -1.96 -8.32 30.67
C THR A 364 -2.41 -7.61 29.39
N ALA A 365 -3.70 -7.62 29.00
CA ALA A 365 -4.13 -7.17 27.66
C ALA A 365 -5.42 -6.32 27.67
N PHE A 366 -5.42 -5.20 26.94
CA PHE A 366 -6.59 -4.36 26.67
C PHE A 366 -7.46 -4.95 25.56
N GLY A 367 -8.76 -5.05 25.82
CA GLY A 367 -9.78 -5.38 24.81
C GLY A 367 -10.23 -4.14 24.04
N LEU A 368 -11.38 -3.57 24.41
CA LEU A 368 -11.93 -2.37 23.78
C LEU A 368 -11.79 -1.10 24.63
N GLN A 369 -11.21 -1.21 25.83
CA GLN A 369 -11.07 -0.13 26.80
C GLN A 369 -10.36 1.11 26.21
N MET A 370 -9.36 0.88 25.35
CA MET A 370 -8.58 1.94 24.68
C MET A 370 -8.88 2.00 23.17
N SER A 371 -10.04 1.51 22.74
CA SER A 371 -10.37 1.30 21.33
C SER A 371 -10.32 2.55 20.45
N GLN A 372 -10.59 3.73 20.99
CA GLN A 372 -10.69 4.98 20.24
C GLN A 372 -11.60 4.86 18.99
N ALA A 373 -12.76 4.21 19.15
CA ALA A 373 -13.73 4.02 18.08
C ALA A 373 -14.23 5.35 17.53
N GLY A 374 -14.31 5.42 16.20
CA GLY A 374 -14.63 6.66 15.48
C GLY A 374 -13.38 7.43 15.05
N PHE A 375 -12.19 6.82 15.11
CA PHE A 375 -10.97 7.36 14.52
C PHE A 375 -11.16 7.58 13.01
N SER A 376 -11.79 6.61 12.34
CA SER A 376 -12.35 6.74 11.00
C SER A 376 -13.80 6.28 11.00
N ALA A 377 -14.57 6.72 10.01
CA ALA A 377 -15.98 6.38 9.90
C ALA A 377 -16.42 6.32 8.43
N HIS A 378 -17.27 5.34 8.10
CA HIS A 378 -17.80 5.16 6.75
C HIS A 378 -19.25 4.66 6.78
N ASN A 379 -20.10 5.26 5.95
CA ASN A 379 -21.52 4.92 5.91
C ASN A 379 -21.75 3.60 5.18
N VAL A 380 -22.43 2.64 5.82
CA VAL A 380 -22.84 1.33 5.28
C VAL A 380 -24.36 1.27 5.14
N GLU A 381 -24.87 0.30 4.38
CA GLU A 381 -26.30 0.17 4.05
C GLU A 381 -27.21 0.12 5.29
N ASP A 382 -26.78 -0.57 6.34
CA ASP A 382 -27.55 -0.83 7.55
C ASP A 382 -27.12 0.00 8.77
N GLY A 383 -26.19 0.95 8.60
CA GLY A 383 -25.61 1.68 9.72
C GLY A 383 -24.35 2.46 9.40
N ILE A 384 -23.41 2.45 10.33
CA ILE A 384 -22.09 3.08 10.17
C ILE A 384 -20.98 2.12 10.61
N LEU A 385 -19.94 2.04 9.80
CA LEU A 385 -18.70 1.37 10.14
C LEU A 385 -17.76 2.40 10.78
N VAL A 386 -17.14 2.04 11.90
CA VAL A 386 -16.16 2.89 12.59
C VAL A 386 -14.87 2.13 12.82
N GLY A 387 -13.75 2.79 12.58
CA GLY A 387 -12.43 2.28 12.91
C GLY A 387 -12.10 2.50 14.39
N ALA A 388 -11.48 1.50 15.00
CA ALA A 388 -11.12 1.45 16.41
C ALA A 388 -9.63 1.06 16.57
N VAL A 389 -8.75 2.04 16.37
CA VAL A 389 -7.29 1.83 16.24
C VAL A 389 -6.62 1.26 17.49
N GLY A 390 -7.15 1.54 18.69
CA GLY A 390 -6.56 1.09 19.95
C GLY A 390 -7.16 -0.21 20.50
N ALA A 391 -8.05 -0.85 19.73
CA ALA A 391 -8.64 -2.12 20.13
C ALA A 391 -7.59 -3.23 20.14
N TYR A 392 -7.72 -4.17 21.07
CA TYR A 392 -6.88 -5.36 21.19
C TYR A 392 -5.38 -5.03 21.24
N ASP A 393 -4.99 -4.21 22.22
CA ASP A 393 -3.61 -3.74 22.40
C ASP A 393 -3.04 -3.03 21.14
N TRP A 394 -3.81 -2.11 20.57
CA TRP A 394 -3.44 -1.34 19.36
C TRP A 394 -3.21 -2.19 18.09
N ASN A 395 -3.57 -3.47 18.08
CA ASN A 395 -3.76 -4.20 16.82
C ASN A 395 -4.82 -3.50 15.95
N GLY A 396 -5.85 -2.97 16.61
CA GLY A 396 -6.95 -2.26 16.01
C GLY A 396 -8.08 -3.19 15.57
N ALA A 397 -9.24 -2.60 15.33
CA ALA A 397 -10.44 -3.31 14.89
C ALA A 397 -11.35 -2.39 14.09
N VAL A 398 -12.34 -3.01 13.45
CA VAL A 398 -13.47 -2.32 12.84
C VAL A 398 -14.76 -2.73 13.55
N LEU A 399 -15.58 -1.75 13.89
CA LEU A 399 -16.85 -1.94 14.59
C LEU A 399 -17.97 -1.40 13.73
N LYS A 400 -19.17 -1.97 13.85
CA LYS A 400 -20.34 -1.49 13.11
C LYS A 400 -21.48 -1.18 14.05
N GLU A 401 -22.12 -0.02 13.89
CA GLU A 401 -23.34 0.36 14.61
C GLU A 401 -24.52 0.30 13.64
N THR A 402 -25.44 -0.64 13.85
CA THR A 402 -26.62 -0.85 13.02
C THR A 402 -27.89 -0.32 13.69
N ARG A 403 -29.05 -0.41 13.03
CA ARG A 403 -30.35 -0.14 13.69
C ARG A 403 -30.70 -1.16 14.78
N GLN A 404 -30.16 -2.38 14.70
CA GLN A 404 -30.43 -3.47 15.64
C GLN A 404 -29.45 -3.48 16.83
N GLY A 405 -28.41 -2.65 16.79
CA GLY A 405 -27.41 -2.53 17.84
C GLY A 405 -25.98 -2.60 17.31
N LYS A 406 -25.03 -2.68 18.25
CA LYS A 406 -23.59 -2.76 17.98
C LYS A 406 -23.17 -4.14 17.51
N VAL A 407 -22.23 -4.16 16.56
CA VAL A 407 -21.60 -5.35 15.99
C VAL A 407 -20.10 -5.21 16.22
N VAL A 408 -19.55 -6.10 17.06
CA VAL A 408 -18.14 -6.09 17.47
C VAL A 408 -17.52 -7.45 17.10
N PRO A 409 -16.64 -7.52 16.10
CA PRO A 409 -15.94 -8.75 15.78
C PRO A 409 -14.99 -9.16 16.91
N PRO A 410 -14.93 -10.45 17.29
CA PRO A 410 -13.99 -10.92 18.30
C PRO A 410 -12.54 -10.83 17.80
N LYS A 411 -11.58 -10.70 18.73
CA LYS A 411 -10.13 -10.64 18.44
C LYS A 411 -9.66 -11.78 17.53
N SER A 412 -10.21 -12.98 17.72
CA SER A 412 -9.89 -14.18 16.94
C SER A 412 -10.16 -14.03 15.44
N SER A 413 -11.03 -13.10 15.03
CA SER A 413 -11.34 -12.86 13.60
C SER A 413 -10.17 -12.24 12.83
N TYR A 414 -9.16 -11.72 13.54
CA TYR A 414 -8.02 -11.04 12.94
C TYR A 414 -6.72 -11.83 13.05
N THR A 415 -6.69 -12.93 13.82
CA THR A 415 -5.45 -13.62 14.22
C THR A 415 -4.64 -14.16 13.05
N GLU A 416 -5.29 -14.62 11.97
CA GLU A 416 -4.59 -15.11 10.77
C GLU A 416 -3.77 -14.00 10.08
N GLU A 417 -4.28 -12.77 10.07
CA GLU A 417 -3.63 -11.64 9.38
C GLU A 417 -2.84 -10.73 10.33
N PHE A 418 -3.09 -10.84 11.64
CA PHE A 418 -2.47 -10.08 12.72
C PHE A 418 -2.09 -11.04 13.87
N PRO A 419 -0.99 -11.78 13.72
CA PRO A 419 -0.63 -12.84 14.65
C PRO A 419 0.02 -12.26 15.92
N GLU A 420 -0.04 -12.99 17.04
CA GLU A 420 0.34 -12.47 18.37
C GLU A 420 1.83 -12.16 18.50
N GLU A 421 2.71 -12.77 17.68
CA GLU A 421 4.15 -12.49 17.70
C GLU A 421 4.43 -11.03 17.31
N LEU A 422 3.53 -10.39 16.56
CA LEU A 422 3.63 -9.00 16.11
C LEU A 422 2.86 -8.01 16.99
N LYS A 423 2.27 -8.47 18.11
CA LYS A 423 1.42 -7.67 19.00
C LYS A 423 2.10 -6.41 19.53
N ASN A 424 3.40 -6.46 19.79
CA ASN A 424 4.15 -5.35 20.39
C ASN A 424 4.36 -4.14 19.44
N HIS A 425 3.96 -4.25 18.17
CA HIS A 425 4.17 -3.20 17.17
C HIS A 425 2.99 -2.23 17.01
N GLY A 426 1.78 -2.62 17.47
CA GLY A 426 0.56 -1.81 17.36
C GLY A 426 0.20 -1.47 15.90
N ALA A 427 -0.57 -2.33 15.24
CA ALA A 427 -0.85 -2.23 13.81
C ALA A 427 -1.78 -1.06 13.39
N TYR A 428 -2.62 -0.58 14.32
CA TYR A 428 -3.62 0.48 14.10
C TYR A 428 -4.66 0.15 13.02
N LEU A 429 -5.14 -1.09 12.97
CA LEU A 429 -6.24 -1.46 12.08
C LEU A 429 -7.48 -0.59 12.35
N GLY A 430 -8.09 -0.10 11.29
CA GLY A 430 -9.21 0.85 11.37
C GLY A 430 -8.73 2.31 11.43
N TYR A 431 -7.46 2.60 11.14
CA TYR A 431 -7.01 3.98 10.96
C TYR A 431 -7.81 4.66 9.83
N THR A 432 -8.07 3.90 8.77
CA THR A 432 -9.01 4.24 7.70
C THR A 432 -10.03 3.13 7.55
N VAL A 433 -11.25 3.51 7.17
CA VAL A 433 -12.28 2.57 6.76
C VAL A 433 -13.00 3.12 5.54
N THR A 434 -13.27 2.25 4.57
CA THR A 434 -14.06 2.56 3.37
C THR A 434 -14.75 1.30 2.84
N SER A 435 -15.33 1.35 1.65
CA SER A 435 -15.89 0.19 0.98
C SER A 435 -15.64 0.21 -0.52
N VAL A 436 -15.60 -0.98 -1.11
CA VAL A 436 -15.54 -1.20 -2.55
C VAL A 436 -16.86 -1.82 -2.97
N VAL A 437 -17.48 -1.30 -4.02
CA VAL A 437 -18.66 -1.93 -4.62
C VAL A 437 -18.18 -2.84 -5.74
N SER A 438 -18.45 -4.13 -5.61
CA SER A 438 -18.08 -5.15 -6.58
C SER A 438 -19.29 -5.57 -7.41
N ALA A 439 -19.06 -5.83 -8.70
CA ALA A 439 -20.04 -6.40 -9.62
C ALA A 439 -20.68 -7.72 -9.12
N ARG A 440 -19.91 -8.57 -8.40
CA ARG A 440 -20.35 -9.93 -8.02
C ARG A 440 -20.70 -10.10 -6.54
N ASN A 441 -19.91 -9.50 -5.65
CA ASN A 441 -20.04 -9.75 -4.20
C ASN A 441 -20.75 -8.61 -3.48
N GLY A 442 -21.33 -7.67 -4.22
CA GLY A 442 -21.89 -6.45 -3.67
C GLY A 442 -20.81 -5.64 -2.96
N ARG A 443 -21.13 -5.13 -1.77
CA ARG A 443 -20.26 -4.19 -1.07
C ARG A 443 -19.26 -4.89 -0.15
N LEU A 444 -17.97 -4.74 -0.45
CA LEU A 444 -16.85 -5.19 0.39
C LEU A 444 -16.36 -4.05 1.28
N LEU A 445 -15.91 -4.36 2.49
CA LEU A 445 -15.37 -3.38 3.42
C LEU A 445 -13.84 -3.39 3.35
N VAL A 446 -13.24 -2.21 3.53
CA VAL A 446 -11.79 -2.04 3.48
C VAL A 446 -11.34 -1.30 4.72
N ALA A 447 -10.22 -1.73 5.31
CA ALA A 447 -9.62 -1.07 6.45
C ALA A 447 -8.10 -1.03 6.37
N GLY A 448 -7.52 0.13 6.69
CA GLY A 448 -6.08 0.34 6.75
C GLY A 448 -5.50 0.13 8.15
N ALA A 449 -4.29 -0.41 8.18
CA ALA A 449 -3.45 -0.65 9.36
C ALA A 449 -2.03 -0.12 9.07
N PRO A 450 -1.82 1.21 9.08
CA PRO A 450 -0.61 1.84 8.56
C PRO A 450 0.66 1.57 9.35
N ARG A 451 0.54 1.03 10.58
CA ARG A 451 1.67 0.65 11.43
C ARG A 451 1.97 -0.85 11.43
N PHE A 452 1.17 -1.67 10.74
CA PHE A 452 1.42 -3.10 10.67
C PHE A 452 2.83 -3.40 10.16
N ASN A 453 3.60 -4.14 10.93
CA ASN A 453 5.01 -4.47 10.65
C ASN A 453 5.87 -3.24 10.28
N HIS A 454 5.48 -2.05 10.75
CA HIS A 454 6.03 -0.75 10.39
C HIS A 454 5.99 -0.36 8.90
N THR A 455 5.58 -1.25 7.98
CA THR A 455 5.45 -0.94 6.55
C THR A 455 4.03 -0.54 6.17
N GLY A 456 3.03 -1.01 6.92
CA GLY A 456 1.61 -0.78 6.69
C GLY A 456 0.91 -1.92 5.94
N LYS A 457 -0.41 -2.02 6.13
CA LYS A 457 -1.26 -3.07 5.55
C LYS A 457 -2.67 -2.55 5.30
N VAL A 458 -3.35 -3.12 4.32
CA VAL A 458 -4.78 -2.92 4.06
C VAL A 458 -5.47 -4.27 3.95
N ILE A 459 -6.59 -4.44 4.63
CA ILE A 459 -7.42 -5.65 4.52
C ILE A 459 -8.74 -5.33 3.83
N ILE A 460 -9.21 -6.27 3.02
CA ILE A 460 -10.52 -6.26 2.39
C ILE A 460 -11.32 -7.44 2.94
N PHE A 461 -12.51 -7.18 3.46
CA PHE A 461 -13.25 -8.15 4.26
C PHE A 461 -14.77 -7.99 4.12
N THR A 462 -15.50 -8.99 4.59
CA THR A 462 -16.95 -8.93 4.80
C THR A 462 -17.25 -8.98 6.30
N LEU A 463 -18.30 -8.27 6.73
CA LEU A 463 -18.73 -8.24 8.13
C LEU A 463 -20.23 -8.47 8.21
N LYS A 464 -20.62 -9.62 8.75
CA LYS A 464 -22.03 -9.96 9.00
C LYS A 464 -22.52 -9.30 10.30
N ASN A 465 -23.83 -9.11 10.42
CA ASN A 465 -24.45 -8.51 11.63
C ASN A 465 -24.31 -9.39 12.87
N SER A 466 -23.98 -10.67 12.71
CA SER A 466 -23.62 -11.57 13.80
C SER A 466 -22.23 -11.28 14.40
N GLY A 467 -21.43 -10.38 13.81
CA GLY A 467 -20.04 -10.12 14.20
C GLY A 467 -19.02 -11.04 13.53
N ASN A 468 -19.46 -11.98 12.68
CA ASN A 468 -18.54 -12.81 11.90
C ASN A 468 -17.88 -11.97 10.80
N LEU A 469 -16.56 -11.84 10.89
CA LEU A 469 -15.71 -11.12 9.94
C LEU A 469 -14.87 -12.12 9.16
N THR A 470 -14.84 -11.99 7.84
CA THR A 470 -14.03 -12.83 6.96
C THR A 470 -13.16 -11.96 6.08
N ILE A 471 -11.84 -12.09 6.23
CA ILE A 471 -10.85 -11.37 5.42
C ILE A 471 -10.70 -12.10 4.08
N LEU A 472 -10.84 -11.36 2.99
CA LEU A 472 -10.77 -11.87 1.62
C LEU A 472 -9.41 -11.59 0.98
N HIS A 473 -8.86 -10.41 1.24
CA HIS A 473 -7.57 -9.98 0.69
C HIS A 473 -6.78 -9.15 1.70
N SER A 474 -5.46 -9.23 1.59
CA SER A 474 -4.50 -8.42 2.35
C SER A 474 -3.49 -7.82 1.39
N LEU A 475 -3.40 -6.49 1.36
CA LEU A 475 -2.42 -5.71 0.60
C LEU A 475 -1.35 -5.19 1.58
N LYS A 476 -0.07 -5.39 1.26
CA LYS A 476 1.06 -5.06 2.16
C LYS A 476 1.88 -3.90 1.61
N GLY A 477 2.24 -2.96 2.48
CA GLY A 477 3.17 -1.88 2.16
C GLY A 477 4.60 -2.38 1.99
N GLN A 478 5.34 -1.78 1.06
CA GLN A 478 6.70 -2.21 0.69
C GLN A 478 7.81 -1.54 1.52
N GLN A 479 7.59 -0.31 1.99
CA GLN A 479 8.62 0.49 2.66
C GLN A 479 8.25 0.76 4.11
N ILE A 480 9.21 0.53 5.01
CA ILE A 480 9.09 0.84 6.44
C ILE A 480 8.89 2.34 6.66
N GLY A 481 8.02 2.70 7.61
CA GLY A 481 7.71 4.09 7.94
C GLY A 481 6.85 4.81 6.91
N SER A 482 6.55 4.20 5.75
CA SER A 482 5.81 4.87 4.66
C SER A 482 4.34 5.18 5.01
N TYR A 483 3.83 4.55 6.07
CA TYR A 483 2.46 4.72 6.58
C TYR A 483 1.39 4.24 5.59
N TYR A 484 1.72 3.21 4.80
CA TYR A 484 0.83 2.62 3.78
C TYR A 484 -0.51 2.16 4.36
N GLY A 485 -1.61 2.67 3.80
CA GLY A 485 -2.98 2.40 4.28
C GLY A 485 -3.54 3.48 5.22
N SER A 486 -2.83 4.59 5.41
CA SER A 486 -3.30 5.70 6.24
C SER A 486 -4.38 6.56 5.58
N GLU A 487 -4.54 6.47 4.26
CA GLU A 487 -5.63 7.07 3.48
C GLU A 487 -5.99 6.08 2.36
N ILE A 488 -7.28 5.82 2.16
CA ILE A 488 -7.79 4.84 1.21
C ILE A 488 -9.06 5.39 0.56
N ALA A 489 -9.12 5.35 -0.78
CA ALA A 489 -10.27 5.81 -1.53
C ALA A 489 -10.68 4.78 -2.61
N SER A 490 -11.98 4.53 -2.73
CA SER A 490 -12.58 3.79 -3.83
C SER A 490 -12.94 4.75 -4.94
N VAL A 491 -12.55 4.45 -6.17
CA VAL A 491 -12.86 5.25 -7.37
C VAL A 491 -13.64 4.39 -8.34
N ASP A 492 -14.82 4.88 -8.70
CA ASP A 492 -15.62 4.43 -9.83
C ASP A 492 -15.33 5.44 -10.95
N ILE A 493 -14.58 5.03 -11.97
CA ILE A 493 -14.04 5.93 -12.99
C ILE A 493 -15.08 6.18 -14.08
N ASP A 494 -15.84 5.18 -14.50
CA ASP A 494 -16.82 5.33 -15.58
C ASP A 494 -18.25 5.64 -15.09
N GLY A 495 -18.45 5.71 -13.78
CA GLY A 495 -19.70 6.15 -13.16
C GLY A 495 -20.81 5.11 -13.22
N ASP A 496 -20.47 3.83 -13.39
CA ASP A 496 -21.44 2.74 -13.51
C ASP A 496 -21.97 2.24 -12.13
N GLY A 497 -21.44 2.77 -11.03
CA GLY A 497 -21.77 2.41 -9.65
C GLY A 497 -20.90 1.28 -9.08
N ILE A 498 -19.95 0.76 -9.86
CA ILE A 498 -19.00 -0.29 -9.49
C ILE A 498 -17.63 0.37 -9.29
N THR A 499 -16.89 -0.09 -8.30
CA THR A 499 -15.55 0.45 -8.04
C THR A 499 -14.53 -0.17 -9.00
N ASP A 500 -13.96 0.62 -9.90
CA ASP A 500 -12.87 0.24 -10.80
C ASP A 500 -11.51 0.16 -10.10
N ASN A 501 -11.24 1.12 -9.22
CA ASN A 501 -9.94 1.27 -8.58
C ASN A 501 -10.04 1.48 -7.07
N LEU A 502 -9.11 0.85 -6.36
CA LEU A 502 -8.83 1.11 -4.95
C LEU A 502 -7.48 1.83 -4.84
N LEU A 503 -7.51 3.05 -4.32
CA LEU A 503 -6.32 3.84 -4.07
C LEU A 503 -5.87 3.65 -2.63
N VAL A 504 -4.57 3.41 -2.44
CA VAL A 504 -3.97 3.27 -1.10
C VAL A 504 -2.77 4.19 -0.99
N ALA A 505 -2.85 5.17 -0.09
CA ALA A 505 -1.77 6.13 0.11
C ALA A 505 -0.71 5.63 1.10
N ALA A 506 0.51 6.09 0.89
CA ALA A 506 1.66 6.01 1.79
C ALA A 506 2.30 7.41 1.88
N PRO A 507 1.72 8.34 2.66
CA PRO A 507 2.12 9.75 2.64
C PRO A 507 3.55 9.97 3.15
N MET A 508 4.07 9.08 3.98
CA MET A 508 5.44 9.18 4.51
C MET A 508 6.44 8.37 3.66
N PHE A 509 6.06 7.96 2.45
CA PHE A 509 6.97 7.28 1.54
C PHE A 509 8.20 8.15 1.24
N PHE A 510 9.36 7.58 1.51
CA PHE A 510 10.66 8.23 1.42
C PHE A 510 11.36 7.85 0.12
N ASN A 511 11.79 8.86 -0.65
CA ASN A 511 12.52 8.65 -1.89
C ASN A 511 13.58 9.75 -2.07
N ALA A 512 14.78 9.37 -2.49
CA ALA A 512 15.91 10.27 -2.74
C ALA A 512 16.21 11.25 -1.59
N GLY A 513 16.07 10.81 -0.34
CA GLY A 513 16.39 11.64 0.84
C GLY A 513 15.22 12.47 1.39
N LEU A 514 14.01 12.37 0.83
CA LEU A 514 12.87 13.23 1.16
C LEU A 514 11.57 12.44 1.36
N GLU A 515 10.70 12.88 2.28
CA GLU A 515 9.33 12.35 2.47
C GLU A 515 8.39 12.84 1.36
N LYS A 516 8.50 12.27 0.16
CA LYS A 516 7.68 12.70 -0.98
C LYS A 516 6.22 12.26 -0.88
N GLY A 517 5.97 11.08 -0.32
CA GLY A 517 4.66 10.43 -0.35
C GLY A 517 4.37 9.75 -1.68
N LYS A 518 3.45 8.78 -1.65
CA LYS A 518 3.11 7.92 -2.79
C LYS A 518 1.69 7.40 -2.69
N VAL A 519 0.97 7.28 -3.81
CA VAL A 519 -0.39 6.70 -3.84
C VAL A 519 -0.41 5.51 -4.78
N TYR A 520 -0.71 4.32 -4.28
CA TYR A 520 -0.76 3.09 -5.05
C TYR A 520 -2.15 2.91 -5.67
N ILE A 521 -2.19 2.47 -6.93
CA ILE A 521 -3.42 2.23 -7.68
C ILE A 521 -3.61 0.72 -7.83
N TYR A 522 -4.67 0.19 -7.21
CA TYR A 522 -5.09 -1.19 -7.40
C TYR A 522 -6.32 -1.22 -8.30
N ARG A 523 -6.25 -1.94 -9.41
CA ARG A 523 -7.41 -2.23 -10.25
C ARG A 523 -8.23 -3.35 -9.62
N VAL A 524 -9.53 -3.12 -9.50
CA VAL A 524 -10.52 -4.10 -9.04
C VAL A 524 -11.01 -4.85 -10.27
N THR A 525 -10.81 -6.15 -10.28
CA THR A 525 -11.28 -7.02 -11.38
C THR A 525 -12.68 -7.55 -11.10
N GLU A 526 -13.40 -8.01 -12.14
CA GLU A 526 -14.73 -8.64 -11.98
C GLU A 526 -14.73 -9.86 -11.02
N LEU A 527 -13.58 -10.49 -10.83
CA LEU A 527 -13.36 -11.60 -9.89
C LEU A 527 -12.98 -11.13 -8.48
N ASN A 528 -13.12 -9.85 -8.17
CA ASN A 528 -12.76 -9.21 -6.90
C ASN A 528 -11.30 -9.31 -6.51
N ARG A 529 -10.41 -9.47 -7.49
CA ARG A 529 -8.97 -9.38 -7.27
C ARG A 529 -8.53 -7.92 -7.38
N PHE A 530 -7.61 -7.54 -6.50
CA PHE A 530 -6.98 -6.23 -6.43
C PHE A 530 -5.58 -6.34 -7.04
N VAL A 531 -5.42 -5.86 -8.26
CA VAL A 531 -4.16 -5.97 -9.02
C VAL A 531 -3.45 -4.62 -9.00
N LEU A 532 -2.20 -4.59 -8.56
CA LEU A 532 -1.41 -3.36 -8.53
C LEU A 532 -1.10 -2.91 -9.98
N GLU A 533 -1.68 -1.79 -10.41
CA GLU A 533 -1.50 -1.24 -11.76
C GLU A 533 -0.35 -0.23 -11.83
N GLY A 534 -0.08 0.45 -10.72
CA GLY A 534 0.98 1.45 -10.64
C GLY A 534 0.84 2.34 -9.40
N ALA A 535 1.44 3.52 -9.47
CA ALA A 535 1.36 4.51 -8.42
C ALA A 535 1.44 5.93 -8.99
N LEU A 536 0.89 6.89 -8.25
CA LEU A 536 1.03 8.32 -8.46
C LEU A 536 2.19 8.85 -7.59
N GLU A 537 3.07 9.61 -8.22
CA GLU A 537 4.28 10.19 -7.60
C GLU A 537 4.53 11.61 -8.12
N ILE A 538 5.14 12.46 -7.30
CA ILE A 538 5.57 13.80 -7.70
C ILE A 538 7.03 13.75 -8.20
N HIS A 539 7.22 13.94 -9.51
CA HIS A 539 8.55 13.91 -10.12
C HIS A 539 9.33 15.24 -9.96
N ASN A 540 8.64 16.39 -10.03
CA ASN A 540 9.23 17.74 -9.91
C ASN A 540 8.57 18.54 -8.78
N GLY A 541 9.35 19.16 -7.90
CA GLY A 541 8.84 19.81 -6.68
C GLY A 541 8.46 18.78 -5.59
N GLY A 542 8.11 19.24 -4.38
CA GLY A 542 7.60 18.35 -3.33
C GLY A 542 8.62 17.81 -2.32
N GLN A 543 9.47 18.66 -1.74
CA GLN A 543 10.27 18.27 -0.56
C GLN A 543 9.34 18.08 0.64
N ASN A 544 9.42 16.91 1.30
CA ASN A 544 8.62 16.58 2.49
C ASN A 544 7.12 16.85 2.35
N ALA A 545 6.58 16.65 1.14
CA ALA A 545 5.24 17.08 0.75
C ALA A 545 4.11 16.29 1.43
N ARG A 546 4.40 15.04 1.81
CA ARG A 546 3.41 14.04 2.26
C ARG A 546 2.24 13.88 1.29
N PHE A 547 2.56 13.73 0.01
CA PHE A 547 1.59 13.48 -1.04
C PHE A 547 0.76 12.21 -0.74
N GLY A 548 -0.57 12.33 -0.85
CA GLY A 548 -1.50 11.28 -0.48
C GLY A 548 -2.04 11.38 0.94
N SER A 549 -1.77 12.48 1.66
CA SER A 549 -2.32 12.70 3.01
C SER A 549 -3.85 12.84 3.02
N SER A 550 -4.45 13.18 1.88
CA SER A 550 -5.89 13.15 1.65
C SER A 550 -6.15 12.72 0.20
N LEU A 551 -7.21 11.95 -0.01
CA LEU A 551 -7.67 11.51 -1.33
C LEU A 551 -9.13 11.89 -1.50
N ALA A 552 -9.46 12.55 -2.60
CA ALA A 552 -10.84 12.87 -2.96
C ALA A 552 -11.12 12.39 -4.39
N PRO A 553 -11.78 11.22 -4.55
CA PRO A 553 -12.47 10.89 -5.79
C PRO A 553 -13.54 11.95 -6.01
N VAL A 554 -13.53 12.57 -7.18
CA VAL A 554 -14.49 13.62 -7.54
C VAL A 554 -15.18 13.24 -8.84
N PRO A 555 -16.45 13.62 -9.03
CA PRO A 555 -17.10 13.51 -10.33
C PRO A 555 -16.29 14.18 -11.44
N ASP A 556 -16.54 13.78 -12.67
CA ASP A 556 -15.93 14.33 -13.89
C ASP A 556 -15.86 15.87 -13.87
N LEU A 557 -14.63 16.40 -13.86
CA LEU A 557 -14.39 17.83 -13.84
C LEU A 557 -14.34 18.41 -15.27
N ASN A 558 -13.90 17.64 -16.26
CA ASN A 558 -13.55 18.13 -17.59
C ASN A 558 -14.62 17.83 -18.68
N GLY A 559 -15.66 17.08 -18.34
CA GLY A 559 -16.76 16.71 -19.23
C GLY A 559 -16.38 15.61 -20.23
N ASP A 560 -15.44 14.72 -19.89
CA ASP A 560 -15.06 13.58 -20.73
C ASP A 560 -15.77 12.27 -20.43
N GLY A 561 -16.63 12.28 -19.41
CA GLY A 561 -17.43 11.14 -18.98
C GLY A 561 -16.72 10.25 -17.96
N PHE A 562 -15.52 10.60 -17.50
CA PHE A 562 -14.79 9.84 -16.48
C PHE A 562 -14.59 10.65 -15.19
N ASN A 563 -14.81 10.02 -14.04
CA ASN A 563 -14.58 10.62 -12.74
C ASN A 563 -13.07 10.79 -12.47
N ASP A 564 -12.74 11.87 -11.77
CA ASP A 564 -11.37 12.33 -11.56
C ASP A 564 -10.90 12.13 -10.11
N LEU A 565 -9.64 12.46 -9.85
CA LEU A 565 -9.02 12.34 -8.54
C LEU A 565 -8.28 13.62 -8.14
N VAL A 566 -8.52 14.08 -6.92
CA VAL A 566 -7.73 15.13 -6.28
C VAL A 566 -6.93 14.56 -5.11
N VAL A 567 -5.64 14.87 -5.06
CA VAL A 567 -4.70 14.37 -4.02
C VAL A 567 -4.07 15.53 -3.27
N GLY A 568 -4.09 15.46 -1.93
CA GLY A 568 -3.48 16.47 -1.06
C GLY A 568 -2.02 16.20 -0.70
N ALA A 569 -1.24 17.28 -0.65
CA ALA A 569 0.16 17.33 -0.21
C ALA A 569 0.35 18.49 0.80
N PRO A 570 -0.20 18.37 2.01
CA PRO A 570 -0.31 19.49 2.95
C PRO A 570 1.01 20.02 3.49
N LEU A 571 2.10 19.26 3.41
CA LEU A 571 3.39 19.69 3.93
C LEU A 571 4.31 20.30 2.87
N GLU A 572 3.87 20.30 1.61
CA GLU A 572 4.62 20.90 0.51
C GLU A 572 4.81 22.42 0.69
N ASP A 573 5.81 22.97 0.01
CA ASP A 573 6.13 24.40 0.01
C ASP A 573 6.35 24.97 1.42
N ASP A 574 7.12 24.24 2.25
CA ASP A 574 7.40 24.58 3.65
C ASP A 574 6.11 24.67 4.49
N HIS A 575 5.38 23.57 4.54
CA HIS A 575 4.13 23.44 5.32
C HIS A 575 2.97 24.35 4.87
N LYS A 576 3.07 25.02 3.71
CA LYS A 576 1.96 25.78 3.12
C LYS A 576 0.90 24.86 2.54
N GLY A 577 1.35 23.83 1.81
CA GLY A 577 0.54 22.77 1.23
C GLY A 577 0.08 23.05 -0.20
N ALA A 578 -0.21 21.97 -0.92
CA ALA A 578 -0.73 21.98 -2.28
C ALA A 578 -1.74 20.84 -2.50
N ILE A 579 -2.51 20.94 -3.59
CA ILE A 579 -3.33 19.85 -4.11
C ILE A 579 -3.01 19.59 -5.58
N TYR A 580 -3.26 18.36 -6.02
CA TYR A 580 -3.00 17.88 -7.37
C TYR A 580 -4.26 17.27 -7.97
N VAL A 581 -4.63 17.70 -9.17
CA VAL A 581 -5.77 17.19 -9.93
C VAL A 581 -5.26 16.20 -10.98
N PHE A 582 -5.78 14.98 -10.96
CA PHE A 582 -5.49 13.92 -11.91
C PHE A 582 -6.76 13.58 -12.66
N PHE A 583 -6.73 13.73 -13.99
CA PHE A 583 -7.83 13.28 -14.83
C PHE A 583 -7.78 11.78 -15.09
N SER A 584 -8.94 11.21 -15.38
CA SER A 584 -9.08 9.84 -15.86
C SER A 584 -9.32 9.80 -17.37
N GLN A 585 -8.90 8.73 -18.04
CA GLN A 585 -9.17 8.51 -19.45
C GLN A 585 -9.19 7.01 -19.77
N HIS A 586 -10.17 6.55 -20.55
CA HIS A 586 -10.32 5.14 -20.94
C HIS A 586 -10.35 4.17 -19.72
N ASN A 587 -11.12 4.53 -18.69
CA ASN A 587 -11.22 3.78 -17.42
C ASN A 587 -9.85 3.55 -16.74
N ARG A 588 -8.99 4.59 -16.73
CA ARG A 588 -7.71 4.62 -16.00
C ARG A 588 -7.36 6.03 -15.55
N ILE A 589 -6.76 6.14 -14.36
CA ILE A 589 -6.22 7.41 -13.85
C ILE A 589 -4.91 7.74 -14.57
N LEU A 590 -4.79 8.94 -15.13
CA LEU A 590 -3.55 9.40 -15.75
C LEU A 590 -2.46 9.60 -14.69
N ARG A 591 -1.24 9.12 -14.96
CA ARG A 591 -0.13 9.18 -13.97
C ARG A 591 0.43 10.57 -13.75
N LYS A 592 0.26 11.47 -14.72
CA LYS A 592 0.70 12.86 -14.66
C LYS A 592 -0.49 13.72 -14.24
N TYR A 593 -0.31 14.48 -13.16
CA TYR A 593 -1.31 15.47 -12.76
C TYR A 593 -1.50 16.51 -13.88
N LYS A 594 -2.72 17.01 -13.99
CA LYS A 594 -3.12 18.01 -14.96
C LYS A 594 -3.05 19.43 -14.40
N GLN A 595 -3.35 19.57 -13.12
CA GLN A 595 -3.24 20.84 -12.41
C GLN A 595 -2.62 20.63 -11.03
N ARG A 596 -1.74 21.55 -10.63
CA ARG A 596 -1.25 21.68 -9.25
C ARG A 596 -1.69 23.05 -8.74
N ILE A 597 -2.30 23.07 -7.56
CA ILE A 597 -2.77 24.31 -6.92
C ILE A 597 -2.02 24.48 -5.62
N ALA A 598 -1.12 25.45 -5.56
CA ALA A 598 -0.38 25.78 -4.35
C ALA A 598 -1.18 26.74 -3.47
N ALA A 599 -1.05 26.60 -2.15
CA ALA A 599 -1.68 27.55 -1.22
C ALA A 599 -1.19 28.99 -1.43
N ALA A 600 0.06 29.15 -1.86
CA ALA A 600 0.70 30.45 -2.11
C ALA A 600 0.05 31.22 -3.27
N ASP A 601 -0.51 30.51 -4.26
CA ASP A 601 -1.17 31.11 -5.42
C ASP A 601 -2.58 31.64 -5.08
N LEU A 602 -3.18 31.10 -4.01
CA LEU A 602 -4.53 31.46 -3.57
C LEU A 602 -4.51 32.63 -2.58
N ALA A 603 -3.81 32.47 -1.45
CA ALA A 603 -3.73 33.52 -0.44
C ALA A 603 -2.49 33.38 0.46
N PRO A 604 -1.88 34.50 0.87
CA PRO A 604 -0.79 34.46 1.84
C PRO A 604 -1.28 33.97 3.21
N GLY A 605 -0.46 33.14 3.87
CA GLY A 605 -0.69 32.70 5.26
C GLY A 605 -1.56 31.44 5.43
N LEU A 606 -1.97 30.80 4.34
CA LEU A 606 -2.49 29.43 4.35
C LEU A 606 -1.37 28.44 4.73
N GLN A 607 -1.74 27.43 5.52
CA GLN A 607 -0.84 26.37 5.99
C GLN A 607 -1.57 25.04 6.00
N TYR A 608 -0.86 23.94 5.75
CA TYR A 608 -1.44 22.60 5.65
C TYR A 608 -2.63 22.51 4.66
N PHE A 609 -2.59 23.33 3.60
CA PHE A 609 -3.61 23.30 2.56
C PHE A 609 -3.61 21.95 1.85
N GLY A 610 -4.77 21.32 1.71
CA GLY A 610 -4.88 19.95 1.18
C GLY A 610 -4.83 18.87 2.27
N ARG A 611 -4.93 19.23 3.55
CA ARG A 611 -5.00 18.23 4.65
C ARG A 611 -6.33 17.46 4.69
N SER A 612 -7.38 18.02 4.11
CA SER A 612 -8.67 17.36 3.87
C SER A 612 -9.29 17.96 2.62
N ILE A 613 -9.94 17.13 1.80
CA ILE A 613 -10.49 17.53 0.51
C ILE A 613 -11.85 16.83 0.34
N HIS A 614 -12.82 17.53 -0.23
CA HIS A 614 -14.12 16.95 -0.60
C HIS A 614 -14.68 17.66 -1.84
N GLY A 615 -15.09 16.88 -2.84
CA GLY A 615 -15.67 17.41 -4.09
C GLY A 615 -16.69 16.44 -4.66
N THR A 616 -17.96 16.67 -4.39
CA THR A 616 -19.05 15.74 -4.73
C THR A 616 -20.28 16.43 -5.28
N MET A 617 -20.35 17.76 -5.16
CA MET A 617 -21.49 18.54 -5.61
C MET A 617 -21.01 19.90 -6.11
N ASP A 618 -21.81 20.45 -7.01
CA ASP A 618 -21.84 21.87 -7.32
C ASP A 618 -22.20 22.65 -6.06
N MET A 619 -21.43 23.67 -5.70
CA MET A 619 -21.60 24.50 -4.51
C MET A 619 -22.03 25.95 -4.84
N ASN A 620 -21.98 26.38 -6.11
CA ASN A 620 -22.28 27.74 -6.55
C ASN A 620 -23.49 27.85 -7.54
N ASP A 621 -24.12 26.72 -7.86
CA ASP A 621 -25.24 26.53 -8.78
C ASP A 621 -24.92 26.80 -10.28
N ASP A 622 -23.68 26.57 -10.72
CA ASP A 622 -23.25 26.71 -12.13
C ASP A 622 -23.33 25.41 -12.96
N GLY A 623 -23.68 24.28 -12.32
CA GLY A 623 -23.77 22.96 -12.95
C GLY A 623 -22.45 22.18 -13.00
N LEU A 624 -21.37 22.68 -12.39
CA LEU A 624 -20.07 22.02 -12.31
C LEU A 624 -19.76 21.61 -10.87
N VAL A 625 -19.00 20.53 -10.68
CA VAL A 625 -18.64 20.09 -9.34
C VAL A 625 -17.52 20.92 -8.75
N ASP A 626 -17.67 21.37 -7.51
CA ASP A 626 -16.70 22.23 -6.83
C ASP A 626 -15.86 21.48 -5.81
N LEU A 627 -14.73 22.07 -5.42
CA LEU A 627 -13.82 21.49 -4.42
C LEU A 627 -13.83 22.30 -3.11
N ALA A 628 -13.96 21.59 -2.00
CA ALA A 628 -13.71 22.13 -0.66
C ALA A 628 -12.39 21.57 -0.11
N VAL A 629 -11.49 22.46 0.31
CA VAL A 629 -10.14 22.12 0.75
C VAL A 629 -9.86 22.69 2.13
N GLY A 630 -9.47 21.84 3.07
CA GLY A 630 -9.07 22.22 4.41
C GLY A 630 -7.65 22.77 4.48
N SER A 631 -7.48 23.81 5.29
CA SER A 631 -6.21 24.42 5.68
C SER A 631 -6.26 24.78 7.18
N LEU A 632 -5.12 25.06 7.80
CA LEU A 632 -5.07 25.44 9.21
C LEU A 632 -5.75 26.80 9.46
N GLY A 633 -6.97 26.77 10.02
CA GLY A 633 -7.75 27.98 10.31
C GLY A 633 -8.53 28.53 9.13
N ALA A 634 -8.62 27.79 8.02
CA ALA A 634 -9.37 28.20 6.85
C ALA A 634 -9.88 27.00 6.05
N ALA A 635 -11.10 27.09 5.52
CA ALA A 635 -11.58 26.20 4.47
C ALA A 635 -11.66 27.01 3.17
N VAL A 636 -11.12 26.46 2.07
CA VAL A 636 -11.08 27.10 0.77
C VAL A 636 -12.05 26.37 -0.16
N LEU A 637 -12.94 27.10 -0.80
CA LEU A 637 -13.80 26.62 -1.87
C LEU A 637 -13.20 27.08 -3.21
N LEU A 638 -12.94 26.12 -4.08
CA LEU A 638 -12.45 26.34 -5.44
C LEU A 638 -13.58 25.97 -6.41
N TRP A 639 -13.83 26.84 -7.37
CA TRP A 639 -14.90 26.67 -8.35
C TRP A 639 -14.36 25.98 -9.60
N SER A 640 -15.12 25.07 -10.16
CA SER A 640 -14.81 24.55 -11.49
C SER A 640 -15.21 25.56 -12.57
N GLN A 641 -14.52 25.52 -13.71
CA GLN A 641 -14.71 26.39 -14.86
C GLN A 641 -15.20 25.58 -16.05
N SER A 642 -16.09 26.17 -16.85
CA SER A 642 -16.61 25.48 -18.03
C SER A 642 -15.52 25.20 -19.07
N VAL A 643 -15.53 24.02 -19.67
CA VAL A 643 -14.58 23.59 -20.71
C VAL A 643 -15.27 23.65 -22.08
N ILE A 644 -14.62 24.30 -23.04
CA ILE A 644 -15.13 24.44 -24.42
C ILE A 644 -14.10 24.05 -25.48
N ARG A 645 -14.59 23.74 -26.69
CA ARG A 645 -13.78 23.53 -27.89
C ARG A 645 -14.15 24.55 -28.94
N ILE A 646 -13.14 25.09 -29.62
CA ILE A 646 -13.32 26.00 -30.75
C ILE A 646 -12.92 25.26 -32.02
N TYR A 647 -13.89 25.06 -32.91
CA TYR A 647 -13.67 24.54 -34.25
C TYR A 647 -13.39 25.70 -35.19
N ALA A 648 -12.31 25.59 -35.96
CA ALA A 648 -12.00 26.52 -37.04
C ALA A 648 -11.87 25.73 -38.35
N THR A 649 -12.57 26.17 -39.38
CA THR A 649 -12.50 25.58 -40.73
C THR A 649 -12.13 26.66 -41.74
N VAL A 650 -11.36 26.29 -42.76
CA VAL A 650 -10.91 27.22 -43.82
C VAL A 650 -11.32 26.65 -45.17
N ARG A 651 -11.98 27.46 -45.98
CA ARG A 651 -12.32 27.16 -47.39
C ARG A 651 -11.78 28.26 -48.28
N PHE A 652 -11.34 27.93 -49.49
CA PHE A 652 -10.79 28.91 -50.44
C PHE A 652 -11.70 29.10 -51.64
N GLU A 653 -11.85 30.36 -52.06
CA GLU A 653 -12.54 30.74 -53.28
C GLU A 653 -11.64 31.68 -54.09
N PRO A 654 -11.16 31.25 -55.28
CA PRO A 654 -11.27 29.90 -55.86
C PRO A 654 -10.50 28.83 -55.05
N SER A 655 -10.78 27.54 -55.30
CA SER A 655 -10.17 26.42 -54.55
C SER A 655 -8.73 26.11 -54.94
N LYS A 656 -8.28 26.59 -56.12
CA LYS A 656 -6.91 26.49 -56.63
C LYS A 656 -6.43 27.85 -57.14
N ILE A 657 -5.13 28.13 -57.02
CA ILE A 657 -4.51 29.37 -57.50
C ILE A 657 -4.17 29.23 -58.98
N ASN A 658 -4.83 29.99 -59.86
CA ASN A 658 -4.43 30.10 -61.26
C ASN A 658 -3.66 31.40 -61.51
N ILE A 659 -2.32 31.33 -61.57
CA ILE A 659 -1.44 32.50 -61.76
C ILE A 659 -1.54 33.13 -63.16
N PHE A 660 -2.15 32.44 -64.13
CA PHE A 660 -2.38 32.97 -65.47
C PHE A 660 -3.64 33.84 -65.53
N VAL A 661 -4.57 33.66 -64.58
CA VAL A 661 -5.76 34.49 -64.43
C VAL A 661 -5.42 35.63 -63.47
N LYS A 662 -5.23 36.83 -64.04
CA LYS A 662 -5.00 38.06 -63.29
C LYS A 662 -6.29 38.87 -63.23
N ASP A 663 -7.09 38.61 -62.20
CA ASP A 663 -8.47 39.09 -62.03
C ASP A 663 -8.58 40.38 -61.19
N CYS A 664 -7.48 40.87 -60.60
CA CYS A 664 -7.49 42.13 -59.85
C CYS A 664 -6.14 42.87 -59.86
N GLN A 665 -6.17 44.17 -59.53
CA GLN A 665 -4.97 44.99 -59.35
C GLN A 665 -4.70 45.33 -57.88
N ARG A 666 -3.46 45.12 -57.44
CA ARG A 666 -2.97 45.48 -56.09
C ARG A 666 -1.62 46.19 -56.19
N ALA A 667 -1.50 47.36 -55.57
CA ALA A 667 -0.30 48.21 -55.62
C ALA A 667 0.25 48.46 -57.04
N GLY A 668 -0.64 48.59 -58.04
CA GLY A 668 -0.27 48.84 -59.44
C GLY A 668 0.23 47.63 -60.22
N LYS A 669 0.08 46.40 -59.67
CA LYS A 669 0.41 45.14 -60.34
C LYS A 669 -0.85 44.31 -60.56
N ASP A 670 -0.93 43.66 -61.72
CA ASP A 670 -1.93 42.63 -62.00
C ASP A 670 -1.57 41.35 -61.22
N VAL A 671 -2.49 40.89 -60.38
CA VAL A 671 -2.30 39.75 -59.47
C VAL A 671 -3.53 38.85 -59.49
N THR A 672 -3.40 37.63 -58.95
CA THR A 672 -4.52 36.70 -58.77
C THR A 672 -5.12 36.91 -57.38
N CYS A 673 -6.37 37.36 -57.32
CA CYS A 673 -7.11 37.54 -56.08
C CYS A 673 -7.68 36.22 -55.58
N MET A 674 -7.64 36.04 -54.27
CA MET A 674 -8.16 34.87 -53.58
C MET A 674 -8.91 35.32 -52.33
N SER A 675 -9.86 34.49 -51.89
CA SER A 675 -10.50 34.66 -50.59
C SER A 675 -10.46 33.36 -49.79
N ALA A 676 -10.14 33.48 -48.51
CA ALA A 676 -10.26 32.40 -47.54
C ALA A 676 -11.47 32.68 -46.63
N ILE A 677 -12.44 31.79 -46.65
CA ILE A 677 -13.60 31.79 -45.77
C ILE A 677 -13.22 30.99 -44.52
N VAL A 678 -13.07 31.70 -43.40
CA VAL A 678 -12.74 31.10 -42.11
C VAL A 678 -14.01 31.04 -41.26
N CYS A 679 -14.48 29.84 -40.95
CA CYS A 679 -15.68 29.63 -40.13
C CYS A 679 -15.31 29.10 -38.74
N PHE A 680 -15.93 29.68 -37.72
CA PHE A 680 -15.73 29.32 -36.32
C PHE A 680 -17.02 28.78 -35.71
N ASN A 681 -16.91 27.73 -34.90
CA ASN A 681 -18.01 27.17 -34.12
C ASN A 681 -17.50 26.76 -32.73
N ILE A 682 -18.31 26.94 -31.69
CA ILE A 682 -17.99 26.55 -30.31
C ILE A 682 -18.90 25.41 -29.87
N THR A 683 -18.30 24.37 -29.29
CA THR A 683 -19.02 23.31 -28.61
C THR A 683 -18.58 23.23 -27.15
N ALA A 684 -19.54 23.10 -26.24
CA ALA A 684 -19.25 22.94 -24.81
C ALA A 684 -19.00 21.46 -24.47
N ARG A 685 -17.98 21.20 -23.66
CA ARG A 685 -17.68 19.88 -23.06
C ARG A 685 -18.39 19.73 -21.72
N THR A 686 -18.44 20.80 -20.94
CA THR A 686 -19.17 20.87 -19.67
C THR A 686 -20.33 21.86 -19.77
N ALA A 687 -21.10 22.02 -18.69
CA ALA A 687 -22.23 22.96 -18.65
C ALA A 687 -21.77 24.39 -18.98
N VAL A 688 -22.39 24.99 -20.00
CA VAL A 688 -22.26 26.40 -20.38
C VAL A 688 -23.66 26.93 -20.66
N PRO A 689 -24.05 28.11 -20.13
CA PRO A 689 -25.31 28.75 -20.48
C PRO A 689 -25.39 28.99 -22.01
N PRO A 690 -26.47 28.57 -22.69
CA PRO A 690 -26.59 28.70 -24.15
C PRO A 690 -26.63 30.17 -24.62
N THR A 691 -26.95 31.11 -23.73
CA THR A 691 -26.98 32.55 -24.01
C THR A 691 -25.66 33.26 -23.67
N GLN A 692 -24.63 32.55 -23.20
CA GLN A 692 -23.34 33.16 -22.86
C GLN A 692 -22.56 33.45 -24.14
N GLU A 693 -22.31 34.73 -24.41
CA GLU A 693 -21.42 35.16 -25.48
C GLU A 693 -19.95 34.87 -25.10
N ILE A 694 -19.24 34.18 -25.98
CA ILE A 694 -17.84 33.82 -25.75
C ILE A 694 -16.97 34.62 -26.72
N GLY A 695 -16.15 35.50 -26.15
CA GLY A 695 -15.17 36.28 -26.90
C GLY A 695 -13.96 35.41 -27.26
N ILE A 696 -13.76 35.16 -28.55
CA ILE A 696 -12.57 34.52 -29.08
C ILE A 696 -11.66 35.56 -29.73
N LYS A 697 -10.37 35.27 -29.73
CA LYS A 697 -9.35 36.02 -30.43
C LYS A 697 -8.69 35.11 -31.45
N TYR A 698 -8.69 35.50 -32.73
CA TYR A 698 -8.08 34.71 -33.79
C TYR A 698 -7.08 35.52 -34.60
N ASN A 699 -6.04 34.85 -35.07
CA ASN A 699 -5.05 35.41 -35.98
C ASN A 699 -4.97 34.56 -37.24
N VAL A 700 -4.76 35.22 -38.37
CA VAL A 700 -4.67 34.58 -39.67
C VAL A 700 -3.33 34.92 -40.28
N SER A 701 -2.63 33.90 -40.76
CA SER A 701 -1.32 34.06 -41.37
C SER A 701 -1.15 33.14 -42.55
N ILE A 702 -0.35 33.58 -43.52
CA ILE A 702 0.13 32.75 -44.62
C ILE A 702 1.54 32.31 -44.24
N VAL A 703 1.74 31.01 -44.07
CA VAL A 703 3.00 30.44 -43.60
C VAL A 703 3.95 30.31 -44.80
N GLU A 704 4.64 31.40 -45.11
CA GLU A 704 5.63 31.47 -46.19
C GLU A 704 7.00 31.84 -45.62
N ARG A 705 8.02 31.02 -45.91
CA ARG A 705 9.38 31.18 -45.35
C ARG A 705 10.31 31.97 -46.28
N ARG A 706 9.82 32.37 -47.45
CA ARG A 706 10.57 33.11 -48.46
C ARG A 706 10.70 34.59 -48.08
N PHE A 707 11.83 35.19 -48.45
CA PHE A 707 12.05 36.64 -48.28
C PHE A 707 10.99 37.47 -49.04
N ASN A 708 10.62 37.03 -50.24
CA ASN A 708 9.47 37.55 -50.98
C ASN A 708 8.33 36.53 -50.92
N PRO A 709 7.26 36.78 -50.13
CA PRO A 709 6.16 35.85 -50.00
C PRO A 709 5.37 35.74 -51.32
N ARG A 710 4.92 34.51 -51.64
CA ARG A 710 4.13 34.25 -52.85
C ARG A 710 2.70 34.76 -52.73
N ALA A 711 2.14 34.74 -51.53
CA ALA A 711 0.83 35.32 -51.26
C ALA A 711 0.91 36.31 -50.10
N VAL A 712 0.14 37.38 -50.23
CA VAL A 712 0.12 38.50 -49.28
C VAL A 712 -1.33 38.83 -48.94
N LEU A 713 -1.62 38.97 -47.66
CA LEU A 713 -2.93 39.43 -47.18
C LEU A 713 -3.18 40.86 -47.67
N ASP A 714 -4.35 41.12 -48.26
CA ASP A 714 -4.69 42.42 -48.86
C ASP A 714 -4.71 43.55 -47.84
N ASN A 715 -5.10 43.23 -46.61
CA ASN A 715 -5.16 44.17 -45.53
C ASN A 715 -4.19 43.73 -44.41
N PRO A 716 -2.96 44.29 -44.36
CA PRO A 716 -1.96 43.89 -43.38
C PRO A 716 -2.35 44.23 -41.93
N SER A 717 -3.35 45.09 -41.72
CA SER A 717 -3.92 45.29 -40.37
C SER A 717 -4.65 44.03 -39.83
N LYS A 718 -4.97 43.05 -40.70
CA LYS A 718 -5.47 41.71 -40.32
C LYS A 718 -4.38 40.76 -39.80
N LEU A 719 -3.10 41.16 -39.78
CA LEU A 719 -2.02 40.44 -39.06
C LEU A 719 -2.11 40.64 -37.54
N GLN A 720 -2.88 41.64 -37.08
CA GLN A 720 -3.21 41.78 -35.67
C GLN A 720 -4.33 40.80 -35.30
N PRO A 721 -4.27 40.19 -34.11
CA PRO A 721 -5.29 39.26 -33.67
C PRO A 721 -6.64 39.96 -33.52
N GLN A 722 -7.66 39.41 -34.18
CA GLN A 722 -9.02 39.96 -34.25
C GLN A 722 -9.92 39.34 -33.18
N ASN A 723 -10.86 40.13 -32.67
CA ASN A 723 -11.84 39.67 -31.71
C ASN A 723 -13.15 39.30 -32.41
N LEU A 724 -13.76 38.21 -31.97
CA LEU A 724 -15.05 37.74 -32.43
C LEU A 724 -15.83 37.19 -31.25
N THR A 725 -17.08 37.60 -31.07
CA THR A 725 -17.99 36.97 -30.11
C THR A 725 -18.80 35.90 -30.82
N LEU A 726 -18.92 34.75 -30.17
CA LEU A 726 -19.62 33.56 -30.68
C LEU A 726 -20.63 33.08 -29.64
N LEU A 727 -21.74 32.52 -30.12
CA LEU A 727 -22.69 31.77 -29.31
C LEU A 727 -22.45 30.26 -29.49
N PRO A 728 -22.58 29.44 -28.44
CA PRO A 728 -22.45 27.99 -28.55
C PRO A 728 -23.42 27.40 -29.59
N GLY A 729 -22.90 26.61 -30.53
CA GLY A 729 -23.70 25.95 -31.58
C GLY A 729 -23.99 26.80 -32.82
N GLU A 730 -23.64 28.09 -32.85
CA GLU A 730 -23.73 28.92 -34.07
C GLU A 730 -22.39 28.97 -34.81
N GLU A 731 -22.45 28.81 -36.14
CA GLU A 731 -21.28 28.97 -37.01
C GLU A 731 -21.19 30.42 -37.53
N THR A 732 -20.05 31.07 -37.32
CA THR A 732 -19.79 32.42 -37.83
C THR A 732 -18.58 32.42 -38.76
N CYS A 733 -18.75 32.93 -39.99
CA CYS A 733 -17.71 32.95 -41.01
C CYS A 733 -17.16 34.36 -41.29
N ARG A 734 -15.87 34.45 -41.63
CA ARG A 734 -15.19 35.69 -42.02
C ARG A 734 -14.42 35.50 -43.33
N HIS A 735 -14.61 36.42 -44.26
CA HIS A 735 -13.85 36.45 -45.51
C HIS A 735 -12.51 37.18 -45.32
N ILE A 736 -11.43 36.49 -45.65
CA ILE A 736 -10.07 36.99 -45.63
C ILE A 736 -9.54 37.04 -47.06
N TYR A 737 -9.45 38.25 -47.61
CA TYR A 737 -8.95 38.49 -48.95
C TYR A 737 -7.42 38.57 -48.95
N PHE A 738 -6.81 37.95 -49.94
CA PHE A 738 -5.38 37.96 -50.18
C PHE A 738 -5.11 37.83 -51.67
N HIS A 739 -3.91 38.16 -52.10
CA HIS A 739 -3.51 38.03 -53.50
C HIS A 739 -2.24 37.21 -53.60
N VAL A 740 -2.10 36.51 -54.74
CA VAL A 740 -0.92 35.76 -55.10
C VAL A 740 -0.10 36.58 -56.10
N MET A 741 1.16 36.81 -55.75
CA MET A 741 2.14 37.49 -56.59
C MET A 741 2.68 36.53 -57.65
N GLU A 742 3.08 37.09 -58.78
CA GLU A 742 3.74 36.32 -59.83
C GLU A 742 4.97 35.58 -59.27
N THR A 743 4.97 34.26 -59.43
CA THR A 743 5.98 33.39 -58.83
C THR A 743 6.35 32.27 -59.78
N THR A 744 7.62 31.89 -59.76
CA THR A 744 8.15 30.73 -60.49
C THR A 744 7.94 29.41 -59.74
N ASP A 745 7.48 29.45 -58.48
CA ASP A 745 7.13 28.25 -57.70
C ASP A 745 5.62 28.13 -57.56
N TYR A 746 5.02 27.54 -58.59
CA TYR A 746 3.64 27.09 -58.65
C TYR A 746 3.50 25.57 -58.41
N ALA A 747 4.51 24.93 -57.79
CA ALA A 747 4.49 23.50 -57.46
C ALA A 747 4.13 23.23 -55.99
N ARG A 748 4.62 24.07 -55.07
CA ARG A 748 4.31 23.92 -53.63
C ARG A 748 3.03 24.68 -53.26
N PRO A 749 2.09 24.08 -52.50
CA PRO A 749 0.91 24.80 -52.04
C PRO A 749 1.27 25.96 -51.11
N ILE A 750 0.34 26.90 -50.96
CA ILE A 750 0.41 27.98 -49.99
C ILE A 750 -0.29 27.51 -48.72
N VAL A 751 0.40 27.54 -47.58
CA VAL A 751 -0.19 27.11 -46.29
C VAL A 751 -0.84 28.31 -45.61
N PHE A 752 -2.14 28.22 -45.38
CA PHE A 752 -2.93 29.18 -44.62
C PHE A 752 -3.11 28.67 -43.19
N ALA A 753 -2.76 29.47 -42.19
CA ALA A 753 -2.86 29.09 -40.79
C ALA A 753 -3.79 30.04 -40.03
N VAL A 754 -4.73 29.45 -39.30
CA VAL A 754 -5.63 30.14 -38.38
C VAL A 754 -5.29 29.70 -36.96
N GLN A 755 -4.89 30.65 -36.13
CA GLN A 755 -4.66 30.45 -34.71
C GLN A 755 -5.82 31.05 -33.93
N VAL A 756 -6.36 30.30 -32.98
CA VAL A 756 -7.53 30.70 -32.18
C VAL A 756 -7.21 30.57 -30.71
N GLY A 757 -7.74 31.48 -29.91
CA GLY A 757 -7.73 31.42 -28.46
C GLY A 757 -8.91 32.21 -27.89
N LEU A 758 -9.00 32.25 -26.57
CA LEU A 758 -9.96 33.10 -25.87
C LEU A 758 -9.47 34.55 -25.88
N GLN A 759 -10.42 35.49 -25.91
CA GLN A 759 -10.11 36.92 -25.83
C GLN A 759 -9.52 37.28 -24.45
N ASP A 760 -10.07 36.70 -23.39
CA ASP A 760 -9.57 36.81 -22.04
C ASP A 760 -9.32 35.40 -21.47
N PRO A 761 -8.05 34.91 -21.51
CA PRO A 761 -7.66 33.59 -21.02
C PRO A 761 -7.91 33.38 -19.52
N ASP A 762 -8.03 34.49 -18.78
CA ASP A 762 -8.17 34.48 -17.32
C ASP A 762 -9.63 34.50 -16.87
N SER A 763 -10.56 34.59 -17.83
CA SER A 763 -12.00 34.57 -17.63
C SER A 763 -12.59 33.23 -18.09
N GLU A 764 -13.74 32.86 -17.52
CA GLU A 764 -14.50 31.70 -18.00
C GLU A 764 -15.14 31.96 -19.38
N PRO A 765 -15.24 30.93 -20.24
CA PRO A 765 -14.84 29.52 -20.06
C PRO A 765 -13.36 29.25 -20.38
N VAL A 766 -12.85 28.04 -20.12
CA VAL A 766 -11.50 27.57 -20.51
C VAL A 766 -11.50 26.65 -21.73
N LEU A 767 -10.37 26.58 -22.43
CA LEU A 767 -10.20 25.69 -23.60
C LEU A 767 -9.87 24.27 -23.17
N ASP A 768 -10.42 23.30 -23.90
CA ASP A 768 -10.00 21.89 -23.81
C ASP A 768 -8.52 21.74 -24.24
N GLU A 769 -7.66 21.29 -23.33
CA GLU A 769 -6.22 21.06 -23.55
C GLU A 769 -5.96 20.08 -24.72
N SER A 770 -6.85 19.12 -24.92
CA SER A 770 -6.71 18.10 -25.96
C SER A 770 -7.08 18.61 -27.36
N TRP A 771 -7.62 19.82 -27.47
CA TRP A 771 -8.13 20.38 -28.72
C TRP A 771 -7.13 21.36 -29.37
N PRO A 772 -6.85 21.24 -30.68
CA PRO A 772 -5.86 22.09 -31.34
C PRO A 772 -6.32 23.55 -31.42
N THR A 773 -5.43 24.47 -31.06
CA THR A 773 -5.63 25.93 -31.17
C THR A 773 -5.13 26.51 -32.49
N VAL A 774 -4.47 25.71 -33.33
CA VAL A 774 -3.94 26.12 -34.64
C VAL A 774 -4.42 25.16 -35.72
N VAL A 775 -5.12 25.70 -36.71
CA VAL A 775 -5.58 24.95 -37.90
C VAL A 775 -4.75 25.41 -39.10
N ARG A 776 -4.22 24.45 -39.86
CA ARG A 776 -3.45 24.70 -41.08
C ARG A 776 -4.17 24.07 -42.26
N THR A 777 -4.32 24.82 -43.34
CA THR A 777 -5.00 24.38 -44.56
C THR A 777 -4.16 24.76 -45.75
N GLU A 778 -3.95 23.82 -46.66
CA GLU A 778 -3.11 23.99 -47.84
C GLU A 778 -3.94 24.45 -49.04
N LEU A 779 -3.38 25.40 -49.79
CA LEU A 779 -3.98 25.97 -51.00
C LEU A 779 -3.12 25.63 -52.22
N PRO A 780 -3.57 24.70 -53.09
CA PRO A 780 -2.85 24.31 -54.30
C PRO A 780 -2.77 25.40 -55.36
N PHE A 781 -1.76 25.30 -56.23
CA PHE A 781 -1.73 25.98 -57.53
C PHE A 781 -2.43 25.13 -58.60
N TRP A 782 -2.94 25.78 -59.64
CA TRP A 782 -3.51 25.12 -60.81
C TRP A 782 -2.39 24.54 -61.69
N ASN A 783 -2.65 23.33 -62.21
CA ASN A 783 -1.60 22.39 -62.60
C ASN A 783 -1.32 22.36 -64.12
N GLY A 784 -2.13 23.03 -64.95
CA GLY A 784 -1.85 23.13 -66.38
C GLY A 784 -2.19 21.90 -67.24
N CYS A 785 -3.08 21.02 -66.81
CA CYS A 785 -3.49 19.86 -67.61
C CYS A 785 -4.50 20.25 -68.70
N ASP A 786 -4.40 19.63 -69.89
CA ASP A 786 -5.01 20.03 -71.19
C ASP A 786 -6.53 20.29 -71.14
N GLU A 787 -7.10 20.80 -72.25
CA GLU A 787 -8.43 21.44 -72.48
C GLU A 787 -9.66 20.99 -71.65
N ASP A 788 -9.64 19.80 -71.03
CA ASP A 788 -10.68 19.21 -70.19
C ASP A 788 -10.38 19.21 -68.66
N ASP A 789 -9.33 19.91 -68.18
CA ASP A 789 -8.98 20.05 -66.74
C ASP A 789 -8.59 18.72 -66.03
N ARG A 790 -8.19 17.67 -66.76
CA ARG A 790 -7.83 16.34 -66.19
C ARG A 790 -6.37 15.94 -66.47
N CYS A 791 -5.59 15.69 -65.42
CA CYS A 791 -4.24 15.10 -65.54
C CYS A 791 -4.33 13.57 -65.48
N ILE A 792 -3.61 12.84 -66.32
CA ILE A 792 -3.57 11.36 -66.29
C ILE A 792 -2.16 10.85 -65.91
N PRO A 793 -1.84 10.75 -64.60
CA PRO A 793 -0.60 10.16 -64.10
C PRO A 793 -0.62 8.62 -64.17
N ASP A 794 0.56 7.99 -64.03
CA ASP A 794 0.72 6.52 -63.98
C ASP A 794 1.77 6.17 -62.92
N LEU A 795 1.33 6.03 -61.66
CA LEU A 795 2.21 5.81 -60.51
C LEU A 795 2.51 4.31 -60.29
N ALA A 796 3.78 3.92 -60.40
CA ALA A 796 4.23 2.56 -60.16
C ALA A 796 5.04 2.46 -58.86
N LEU A 797 4.60 1.62 -57.94
CA LEU A 797 5.21 1.43 -56.63
C LEU A 797 5.89 0.05 -56.50
N GLN A 798 7.15 0.06 -56.10
CA GLN A 798 7.93 -1.14 -55.75
C GLN A 798 8.49 -0.99 -54.34
N SER A 799 8.49 -2.08 -53.56
CA SER A 799 9.08 -2.06 -52.22
C SER A 799 9.83 -3.34 -51.86
N MET A 800 10.85 -3.18 -51.02
CA MET A 800 11.68 -4.27 -50.51
C MET A 800 11.95 -4.08 -49.01
N THR A 801 12.06 -5.18 -48.28
CA THR A 801 12.26 -5.19 -46.82
C THR A 801 13.61 -5.79 -46.46
N ASP A 802 14.20 -5.34 -45.35
CA ASP A 802 15.48 -5.84 -44.83
C ASP A 802 15.34 -7.08 -43.90
N LEU A 803 14.14 -7.67 -43.82
CA LEU A 803 13.89 -8.84 -42.99
C LEU A 803 14.51 -10.11 -43.59
N MET A 804 15.12 -10.92 -42.73
CA MET A 804 15.82 -12.13 -43.16
C MET A 804 14.86 -13.26 -43.47
N THR A 805 15.17 -14.02 -44.50
CA THR A 805 14.55 -15.33 -44.77
C THR A 805 15.13 -16.40 -43.83
N PRO A 806 14.41 -17.51 -43.58
CA PRO A 806 14.96 -18.62 -42.79
C PRO A 806 16.30 -19.15 -43.35
N HIS A 807 16.47 -19.18 -44.68
CA HIS A 807 17.73 -19.53 -45.36
C HIS A 807 18.87 -18.64 -44.90
N HIS A 808 18.66 -17.32 -44.95
CA HIS A 808 19.71 -16.36 -44.63
C HIS A 808 20.05 -16.40 -43.14
N PHE A 809 19.06 -16.51 -42.26
CA PHE A 809 19.26 -16.66 -40.82
C PHE A 809 20.08 -17.92 -40.48
N CYS A 810 19.77 -19.06 -41.08
CA CYS A 810 20.47 -20.32 -40.82
C CYS A 810 21.85 -20.44 -41.48
N SER A 811 22.21 -19.53 -42.39
CA SER A 811 23.53 -19.49 -43.05
C SER A 811 24.64 -18.91 -42.16
N HIS A 812 24.30 -18.23 -41.06
CA HIS A 812 25.27 -17.63 -40.16
C HIS A 812 25.90 -18.65 -39.18
N PRO A 813 27.24 -18.65 -39.02
CA PRO A 813 27.96 -19.72 -38.30
C PRO A 813 27.65 -19.85 -36.80
N VAL A 814 27.13 -18.79 -36.17
CA VAL A 814 26.70 -18.81 -34.76
C VAL A 814 25.27 -19.33 -34.62
N GLN A 815 24.40 -19.06 -35.60
CA GLN A 815 22.97 -19.39 -35.59
C GLN A 815 22.69 -20.78 -36.19
N SER A 816 23.56 -21.29 -37.07
CA SER A 816 23.44 -22.59 -37.75
C SER A 816 23.46 -23.82 -36.84
N ARG A 817 23.86 -23.64 -35.56
CA ARG A 817 23.86 -24.71 -34.55
C ARG A 817 22.53 -24.89 -33.82
N GLY A 818 21.62 -23.91 -33.94
CA GLY A 818 20.30 -23.91 -33.29
C GLY A 818 19.34 -24.93 -33.91
N VAL A 819 18.39 -25.40 -33.09
CA VAL A 819 17.45 -26.48 -33.47
C VAL A 819 16.50 -26.05 -34.60
N PHE A 820 16.11 -24.78 -34.64
CA PHE A 820 15.32 -24.18 -35.71
C PHE A 820 15.91 -24.46 -37.11
N CYS A 821 17.25 -24.41 -37.25
CA CYS A 821 17.93 -24.64 -38.52
C CYS A 821 18.13 -26.13 -38.88
N ARG A 822 17.92 -27.05 -37.93
CA ARG A 822 18.04 -28.51 -38.17
C ARG A 822 16.72 -29.15 -38.63
N HIS A 823 15.59 -28.67 -38.12
CA HIS A 823 14.26 -29.23 -38.43
C HIS A 823 13.70 -28.82 -39.80
N GLN A 824 14.21 -27.75 -40.40
CA GLN A 824 13.74 -27.22 -41.69
C GLN A 824 14.53 -27.72 -42.91
N SER A 825 15.29 -28.81 -42.80
CA SER A 825 16.05 -29.35 -43.94
C SER A 825 15.20 -30.12 -44.97
N GLU A 826 13.91 -30.36 -44.71
CA GLU A 826 12.99 -31.03 -45.64
C GLU A 826 11.77 -30.13 -45.92
N GLY A 827 11.74 -29.51 -47.11
CA GLY A 827 10.57 -28.78 -47.63
C GLY A 827 10.64 -27.26 -47.48
N TRP A 828 11.49 -26.61 -48.28
CA TRP A 828 11.49 -25.16 -48.43
C TRP A 828 10.31 -24.73 -49.30
N THR A 829 9.14 -24.55 -48.70
CA THR A 829 8.05 -23.82 -49.35
C THR A 829 7.82 -22.50 -48.63
N GLU A 830 8.00 -21.44 -49.43
CA GLU A 830 7.45 -20.09 -49.33
C GLU A 830 8.43 -18.96 -48.99
N GLU A 831 8.61 -18.08 -49.99
CA GLU A 831 9.21 -16.74 -49.89
C GLU A 831 8.46 -15.78 -48.94
N SER A 832 7.41 -16.23 -48.27
CA SER A 832 6.49 -15.47 -47.41
C SER A 832 6.90 -15.43 -45.94
N GLN A 833 7.79 -16.31 -45.47
CA GLN A 833 8.20 -16.36 -44.06
C GLN A 833 9.44 -15.49 -43.78
N ARG A 834 9.43 -14.75 -42.67
CA ARG A 834 10.56 -13.91 -42.20
C ARG A 834 10.92 -14.23 -40.75
N VAL A 835 12.22 -14.15 -40.45
CA VAL A 835 12.75 -14.37 -39.10
C VAL A 835 13.16 -13.04 -38.46
N LEU A 836 12.72 -12.83 -37.23
CA LEU A 836 13.06 -11.67 -36.41
C LEU A 836 14.00 -12.10 -35.27
N GLU A 837 15.20 -11.52 -35.28
CA GLU A 837 16.22 -11.74 -34.26
C GLU A 837 15.79 -11.13 -32.91
N ALA A 838 16.23 -11.74 -31.80
CA ALA A 838 15.73 -11.41 -30.47
C ALA A 838 15.93 -9.94 -30.07
N ASN A 839 16.97 -9.29 -30.60
CA ASN A 839 17.32 -7.90 -30.28
C ASN A 839 16.96 -6.90 -31.40
N ARG A 840 16.31 -7.36 -32.48
CA ARG A 840 15.97 -6.50 -33.60
C ARG A 840 14.77 -5.63 -33.28
N ARG A 841 15.00 -4.32 -33.21
CA ARG A 841 13.97 -3.34 -32.86
C ARG A 841 13.24 -2.76 -34.06
N ARG A 842 13.90 -2.73 -35.21
CA ARG A 842 13.44 -2.00 -36.40
C ARG A 842 13.41 -2.86 -37.65
N MET A 843 12.48 -2.52 -38.51
CA MET A 843 12.33 -2.99 -39.87
C MET A 843 12.46 -1.80 -40.81
N VAL A 844 13.16 -2.00 -41.92
CA VAL A 844 13.30 -1.00 -42.97
C VAL A 844 12.56 -1.47 -44.21
N VAL A 845 11.76 -0.57 -44.78
CA VAL A 845 11.10 -0.75 -46.07
C VAL A 845 11.65 0.29 -47.04
N ASP A 846 12.42 -0.17 -48.03
CA ASP A 846 12.88 0.66 -49.14
C ASP A 846 11.79 0.66 -50.22
N ILE A 847 11.31 1.84 -50.60
CA ILE A 847 10.24 2.07 -51.56
C ILE A 847 10.77 2.89 -52.74
N ARG A 848 10.46 2.42 -53.94
CA ARG A 848 10.70 3.11 -55.20
C ARG A 848 9.35 3.44 -55.83
N LEU A 849 9.04 4.73 -55.91
CA LEU A 849 7.86 5.25 -56.61
C LEU A 849 8.33 5.89 -57.91
N GLU A 850 7.77 5.45 -59.03
CA GLU A 850 8.08 5.95 -60.36
C GLU A 850 6.79 6.43 -61.04
N ASN A 851 6.82 7.60 -61.66
CA ASN A 851 5.71 8.09 -62.47
C ASN A 851 6.02 7.85 -63.95
N LYS A 852 5.24 6.99 -64.61
CA LYS A 852 5.39 6.61 -66.02
C LYS A 852 4.51 7.43 -66.97
N GLY A 853 3.62 8.27 -66.42
CA GLY A 853 2.60 9.04 -67.15
C GLY A 853 2.88 10.55 -67.15
N GLU A 854 1.81 11.35 -67.25
CA GLU A 854 1.91 12.81 -67.09
C GLU A 854 2.29 13.19 -65.66
N ASN A 855 2.63 14.47 -65.42
CA ASN A 855 3.06 14.94 -64.11
C ASN A 855 2.03 14.60 -63.01
N ALA A 856 2.44 13.77 -62.05
CA ALA A 856 1.66 13.47 -60.85
C ALA A 856 1.84 14.58 -59.82
N TYR A 857 0.85 15.47 -59.73
CA TYR A 857 0.82 16.52 -58.72
C TYR A 857 0.24 15.99 -57.41
N HIS A 858 0.80 16.44 -56.29
CA HIS A 858 0.41 16.01 -54.94
C HIS A 858 0.37 14.48 -54.74
N ALA A 859 1.36 13.78 -55.30
CA ALA A 859 1.49 12.35 -55.08
C ALA A 859 1.56 12.04 -53.57
N CYS A 860 0.53 11.39 -53.05
CA CYS A 860 0.39 10.98 -51.67
C CYS A 860 0.65 9.48 -51.55
N LEU A 861 1.50 9.10 -50.59
CA LEU A 861 1.71 7.71 -50.24
C LEU A 861 0.98 7.42 -48.93
N ASN A 862 -0.14 6.73 -49.03
CA ASN A 862 -0.88 6.22 -47.87
C ASN A 862 -0.21 4.94 -47.38
N ILE A 863 0.05 4.88 -46.07
CA ILE A 863 0.76 3.78 -45.43
C ILE A 863 -0.15 3.21 -44.36
N THR A 864 -0.61 1.98 -44.56
CA THR A 864 -1.38 1.24 -43.55
C THR A 864 -0.53 0.08 -43.06
N TYR A 865 -0.43 -0.13 -41.75
CA TYR A 865 0.41 -1.17 -41.16
C TYR A 865 -0.26 -1.87 -39.99
N THR A 866 0.14 -3.10 -39.73
CA THR A 866 -0.35 -3.90 -38.60
C THR A 866 0.07 -3.31 -37.24
N PRO A 867 -0.73 -3.48 -36.17
CA PRO A 867 -0.51 -2.83 -34.86
C PRO A 867 0.72 -3.33 -34.10
N ASN A 868 1.39 -4.38 -34.58
CA ASN A 868 2.70 -4.82 -34.08
C ASN A 868 3.87 -3.94 -34.60
N LEU A 869 3.59 -2.97 -35.47
CA LEU A 869 4.55 -1.98 -35.97
C LEU A 869 4.14 -0.58 -35.51
N SER A 870 5.14 0.29 -35.33
CA SER A 870 4.96 1.73 -35.14
C SER A 870 5.86 2.47 -36.10
N PHE A 871 5.30 3.42 -36.85
CA PHE A 871 6.09 4.25 -37.77
C PHE A 871 7.12 5.09 -37.00
N SER A 872 8.40 4.94 -37.34
CA SER A 872 9.52 5.59 -36.65
C SER A 872 10.04 6.80 -37.42
N SER A 873 10.42 6.61 -38.69
CA SER A 873 10.97 7.71 -39.50
C SER A 873 10.83 7.48 -41.00
N LEU A 874 10.94 8.57 -41.77
CA LEU A 874 11.06 8.58 -43.23
C LEU A 874 12.38 9.24 -43.62
N ILE A 875 13.19 8.54 -44.40
CA ILE A 875 14.42 9.08 -44.99
C ILE A 875 14.22 9.16 -46.50
N VAL A 876 14.30 10.38 -47.05
CA VAL A 876 14.14 10.63 -48.49
C VAL A 876 15.52 10.73 -49.14
N LYS A 877 15.83 9.80 -50.05
CA LYS A 877 17.02 9.83 -50.93
C LYS A 877 16.56 9.71 -52.39
N VAL A 878 17.31 8.99 -53.24
CA VAL A 878 16.86 8.61 -54.60
C VAL A 878 15.66 7.62 -54.55
N SER A 879 15.47 6.96 -53.41
CA SER A 879 14.31 6.15 -53.02
C SER A 879 13.80 6.59 -51.65
N PHE A 880 12.56 6.23 -51.29
CA PHE A 880 12.02 6.45 -49.95
C PHE A 880 12.42 5.29 -49.05
N ARG A 881 12.85 5.58 -47.82
CA ARG A 881 13.13 4.57 -46.81
C ARG A 881 12.25 4.81 -45.60
N LEU A 882 11.33 3.88 -45.34
CA LEU A 882 10.50 3.88 -44.14
C LEU A 882 11.16 3.03 -43.07
N GLU A 883 11.23 3.55 -41.85
CA GLU A 883 11.62 2.78 -40.67
C GLU A 883 10.40 2.53 -39.80
N PHE A 884 10.16 1.26 -39.46
CA PHE A 884 9.16 0.84 -38.49
C PHE A 884 9.85 0.24 -37.27
N GLU A 885 9.37 0.58 -36.08
CA GLU A 885 9.78 -0.04 -34.82
C GLU A 885 8.75 -1.10 -34.42
N PHE A 886 9.21 -2.27 -33.96
CA PHE A 886 8.30 -3.32 -33.50
C PHE A 886 7.75 -3.01 -32.10
N SER A 887 6.45 -3.26 -31.93
CA SER A 887 5.75 -3.12 -30.65
C SER A 887 6.28 -4.12 -29.63
N ARG A 888 6.44 -3.66 -28.38
CA ARG A 888 6.82 -4.51 -27.24
C ARG A 888 5.64 -5.23 -26.59
N THR A 889 4.41 -4.86 -26.96
CA THR A 889 3.19 -5.32 -26.26
C THR A 889 2.24 -6.09 -27.18
N VAL A 890 2.19 -5.72 -28.46
CA VAL A 890 1.33 -6.35 -29.47
C VAL A 890 2.15 -7.37 -30.27
N PHE A 891 1.73 -8.62 -30.23
CA PHE A 891 2.44 -9.74 -30.86
C PHE A 891 1.52 -10.40 -31.90
N LEU A 892 1.98 -10.48 -33.14
CA LEU A 892 1.25 -11.11 -34.25
C LEU A 892 2.17 -12.12 -34.93
N ASP A 893 1.60 -13.19 -35.47
CA ASP A 893 2.29 -14.21 -36.27
C ASP A 893 2.54 -13.76 -37.72
N HIS A 894 2.11 -12.55 -38.07
CA HIS A 894 2.31 -11.94 -39.37
C HIS A 894 2.58 -10.43 -39.21
N LEU A 895 3.10 -9.83 -40.28
CA LEU A 895 3.03 -8.40 -40.50
C LEU A 895 2.37 -8.12 -41.83
N ARG A 896 1.74 -6.96 -41.92
CA ARG A 896 1.24 -6.42 -43.17
C ARG A 896 1.56 -4.93 -43.24
N VAL A 897 2.15 -4.50 -44.35
CA VAL A 897 2.34 -3.08 -44.68
C VAL A 897 1.77 -2.87 -46.08
N ILE A 898 0.68 -2.11 -46.14
CA ILE A 898 0.01 -1.74 -47.39
C ILE A 898 0.47 -0.32 -47.74
N LEU A 899 1.03 -0.18 -48.92
CA LEU A 899 1.50 1.07 -49.48
C LEU A 899 0.60 1.40 -50.67
N GLU A 900 -0.05 2.55 -50.66
CA GLU A 900 -0.93 3.02 -51.73
C GLU A 900 -0.50 4.41 -52.20
N ALA A 901 -0.07 4.51 -53.45
CA ALA A 901 0.21 5.78 -54.09
C ALA A 901 -1.07 6.35 -54.73
N SER A 902 -1.29 7.64 -54.55
CA SER A 902 -2.40 8.38 -55.14
C SER A 902 -1.93 9.76 -55.58
N SER A 903 -2.66 10.41 -56.46
CA SER A 903 -2.37 11.77 -56.91
C SER A 903 -3.67 12.52 -57.24
N ASP A 904 -3.58 13.82 -57.51
CA ASP A 904 -4.75 14.65 -57.85
C ASP A 904 -5.35 14.35 -59.24
N GLY A 905 -4.70 13.50 -60.05
CA GLY A 905 -5.12 13.15 -61.41
C GLY A 905 -5.88 11.83 -61.52
N GLU A 906 -6.59 11.63 -62.64
CA GLU A 906 -7.28 10.38 -62.95
C GLU A 906 -6.25 9.35 -63.47
N GLU A 907 -5.84 8.42 -62.61
CA GLU A 907 -4.75 7.46 -62.90
C GLU A 907 -5.04 6.53 -64.08
N ARG A 908 -4.04 6.31 -64.94
CA ARG A 908 -4.15 5.42 -66.10
C ARG A 908 -4.32 3.95 -65.72
N SER A 909 -3.58 3.51 -64.71
CA SER A 909 -3.59 2.18 -64.12
C SER A 909 -3.55 2.38 -62.61
N THR A 910 -4.42 1.71 -61.88
CA THR A 910 -4.37 1.71 -60.40
C THR A 910 -3.76 0.42 -59.84
N ALA A 911 -3.41 -0.53 -60.71
CA ALA A 911 -3.00 -1.88 -60.31
C ALA A 911 -1.58 -1.91 -59.73
N ASP A 912 -0.68 -1.04 -60.20
CA ASP A 912 0.71 -0.93 -59.74
C ASP A 912 0.94 0.20 -58.72
N ASN A 913 -0.14 0.87 -58.30
CA ASN A 913 -0.11 1.93 -57.29
C ASN A 913 -0.03 1.39 -55.88
N SER A 914 -0.35 0.10 -55.72
CA SER A 914 -0.39 -0.57 -54.43
C SER A 914 0.67 -1.65 -54.30
N ASN A 915 1.31 -1.72 -53.14
CA ASN A 915 2.15 -2.86 -52.76
C ASN A 915 1.72 -3.37 -51.38
N ASP A 916 1.47 -4.67 -51.29
CA ASP A 916 1.05 -5.34 -50.06
C ASP A 916 2.17 -6.25 -49.57
N ILE A 917 2.91 -5.77 -48.57
CA ILE A 917 3.98 -6.52 -47.92
C ILE A 917 3.34 -7.37 -46.84
N TYR A 918 3.05 -8.63 -47.14
CA TYR A 918 2.54 -9.59 -46.17
C TYR A 918 3.56 -10.70 -45.91
N TYR A 919 4.00 -10.83 -44.66
CA TYR A 919 4.93 -11.88 -44.24
C TYR A 919 4.48 -12.59 -42.96
N SER A 920 4.64 -13.90 -42.93
CA SER A 920 4.52 -14.70 -41.71
C SER A 920 5.82 -14.58 -40.90
N LEU A 921 5.71 -14.35 -39.59
CA LEU A 921 6.84 -14.04 -38.72
C LEU A 921 7.19 -15.19 -37.78
N LYS A 922 8.48 -15.48 -37.68
CA LYS A 922 9.06 -16.26 -36.58
C LYS A 922 10.02 -15.42 -35.76
N TYR A 923 9.87 -15.46 -34.46
CA TYR A 923 10.61 -14.63 -33.51
C TYR A 923 11.61 -15.48 -32.74
N GLU A 924 12.86 -15.04 -32.69
CA GLU A 924 13.89 -15.64 -31.85
C GLU A 924 13.66 -15.21 -30.39
N ALA A 925 13.55 -16.18 -29.48
CA ALA A 925 13.46 -15.93 -28.05
C ALA A 925 14.84 -16.14 -27.38
N ASP A 926 15.40 -15.06 -26.82
CA ASP A 926 16.67 -15.08 -26.10
C ASP A 926 16.42 -15.19 -24.59
N LEU A 927 16.46 -16.43 -24.09
CA LEU A 927 16.18 -16.77 -22.70
C LEU A 927 17.43 -17.31 -21.99
N LEU A 928 17.76 -16.73 -20.86
CA LEU A 928 18.75 -17.24 -19.92
C LEU A 928 18.04 -18.04 -18.82
N PHE A 929 18.26 -19.36 -18.81
CA PHE A 929 17.68 -20.28 -17.83
C PHE A 929 18.74 -20.73 -16.80
N THR A 930 18.57 -20.34 -15.53
CA THR A 930 19.50 -20.58 -14.41
C THR A 930 18.82 -21.27 -13.23
N ARG A 931 19.62 -21.70 -12.24
CA ARG A 931 19.18 -22.45 -11.06
C ARG A 931 19.92 -22.02 -9.79
N GLY A 932 19.26 -22.14 -8.64
CA GLY A 932 19.83 -21.94 -7.31
C GLY A 932 19.34 -23.00 -6.32
N SER A 933 20.13 -23.28 -5.29
CA SER A 933 19.80 -24.26 -4.24
C SER A 933 20.40 -23.83 -2.92
N ASN A 934 19.61 -23.85 -1.86
CA ASN A 934 20.06 -23.62 -0.50
C ASN A 934 19.36 -24.59 0.47
N PRO A 935 20.06 -25.54 1.12
CA PRO A 935 21.49 -25.83 0.96
C PRO A 935 21.79 -26.61 -0.34
N THR A 936 23.08 -26.74 -0.71
CA THR A 936 23.54 -27.65 -1.79
C THR A 936 23.93 -29.03 -1.27
N ARG A 937 24.26 -29.13 0.03
CA ARG A 937 24.64 -30.36 0.72
C ARG A 937 24.04 -30.39 2.12
N TYR A 938 23.63 -31.57 2.57
CA TYR A 938 23.14 -31.83 3.90
C TYR A 938 23.85 -33.03 4.54
N GLU A 939 24.17 -32.92 5.83
CA GLU A 939 24.81 -33.99 6.61
C GLU A 939 23.90 -34.44 7.75
N ILE A 940 23.62 -35.74 7.78
CA ILE A 940 22.84 -36.38 8.85
C ILE A 940 23.81 -36.75 9.96
N LYS A 941 23.71 -36.06 11.10
CA LYS A 941 24.48 -36.32 12.32
C LYS A 941 23.87 -37.48 13.12
N SER A 942 24.72 -38.27 13.78
CA SER A 942 24.29 -39.47 14.53
C SER A 942 23.58 -39.15 15.86
N GLU A 943 23.74 -37.94 16.41
CA GLU A 943 23.29 -37.54 17.76
C GLU A 943 21.89 -36.91 17.84
N LEU A 944 21.14 -36.81 16.74
CA LEU A 944 19.72 -36.43 16.81
C LEU A 944 18.92 -37.63 17.32
N SER A 945 18.85 -37.71 18.64
CA SER A 945 17.89 -38.49 19.39
C SER A 945 16.48 -38.33 18.82
N LEU A 946 15.79 -39.47 18.70
CA LEU A 946 14.39 -39.59 18.35
C LEU A 946 13.51 -38.83 19.36
N GLU A 947 13.33 -37.53 19.17
CA GLU A 947 12.24 -36.78 19.78
C GLU A 947 11.10 -36.68 18.75
N GLU A 948 10.01 -37.38 19.07
CA GLU A 948 8.66 -37.34 18.48
C GLU A 948 8.46 -37.76 16.99
N PRO A 949 7.53 -38.70 16.70
CA PRO A 949 7.11 -38.99 15.33
C PRO A 949 6.31 -37.79 14.78
N GLY A 950 6.86 -37.11 13.77
CA GLY A 950 6.18 -36.01 13.06
C GLY A 950 7.01 -34.74 12.87
N VAL A 951 8.24 -34.68 13.39
CA VAL A 951 9.10 -33.50 13.23
C VAL A 951 9.59 -33.36 11.78
N ILE A 952 9.20 -32.24 11.16
CA ILE A 952 9.61 -31.79 9.84
C ILE A 952 11.13 -31.52 9.89
N GLY A 953 11.91 -32.17 9.01
CA GLY A 953 13.36 -32.00 8.98
C GLY A 953 13.82 -30.62 8.46
N PRO A 954 15.12 -30.43 8.21
CA PRO A 954 15.68 -29.13 7.85
C PRO A 954 15.11 -28.63 6.51
N PRO A 955 14.87 -27.31 6.40
CA PRO A 955 14.28 -26.73 5.21
C PRO A 955 15.28 -26.70 4.04
N PHE A 956 14.77 -26.87 2.83
CA PHE A 956 15.48 -26.59 1.59
C PHE A 956 14.70 -25.59 0.74
N ASN A 957 15.44 -24.83 -0.06
CA ASN A 957 14.90 -23.89 -1.02
C ASN A 957 15.59 -24.10 -2.38
N PHE A 958 14.81 -24.48 -3.38
CA PHE A 958 15.24 -24.63 -4.77
C PHE A 958 14.65 -23.51 -5.61
N THR A 959 15.48 -22.84 -6.40
CA THR A 959 15.05 -21.74 -7.26
C THR A 959 15.41 -22.03 -8.71
N PHE A 960 14.46 -21.82 -9.61
CA PHE A 960 14.66 -21.82 -11.06
C PHE A 960 14.35 -20.43 -11.59
N GLN A 961 15.30 -19.84 -12.31
CA GLN A 961 15.20 -18.47 -12.79
C GLN A 961 15.24 -18.44 -14.31
N ILE A 962 14.27 -17.75 -14.92
CA ILE A 962 14.18 -17.55 -16.37
C ILE A 962 14.24 -16.05 -16.62
N GLN A 963 15.31 -15.61 -17.26
CA GLN A 963 15.51 -14.21 -17.64
C GLN A 963 15.38 -14.06 -19.15
N ASN A 964 14.54 -13.14 -19.61
CA ASN A 964 14.44 -12.80 -21.01
C ASN A 964 15.41 -11.67 -21.33
N LEU A 965 16.43 -11.97 -22.14
CA LEU A 965 17.44 -11.02 -22.60
C LEU A 965 17.03 -10.31 -23.90
N GLY A 966 15.97 -10.79 -24.57
CA GLY A 966 15.48 -10.28 -25.83
C GLY A 966 14.52 -9.08 -25.69
N TYR A 967 14.33 -8.40 -26.82
CA TYR A 967 13.44 -7.26 -26.98
C TYR A 967 11.96 -7.63 -26.97
N PHE A 968 11.62 -8.87 -27.36
CA PHE A 968 10.26 -9.37 -27.43
C PHE A 968 9.88 -10.12 -26.15
N PRO A 969 8.69 -9.89 -25.57
CA PRO A 969 8.21 -10.69 -24.45
C PRO A 969 7.92 -12.13 -24.91
N VAL A 970 8.28 -13.13 -24.12
CA VAL A 970 8.02 -14.54 -24.41
C VAL A 970 6.75 -14.98 -23.70
N LYS A 971 5.77 -15.51 -24.44
CA LYS A 971 4.48 -15.96 -23.92
C LYS A 971 4.31 -17.47 -24.04
N ASP A 972 3.49 -18.02 -23.15
CA ASP A 972 3.08 -19.42 -23.10
C ASP A 972 4.26 -20.41 -23.01
N LEU A 973 5.31 -20.01 -22.29
CA LEU A 973 6.49 -20.81 -22.04
C LEU A 973 6.16 -21.93 -21.05
N GLN A 974 6.28 -23.19 -21.44
CA GLN A 974 6.04 -24.31 -20.53
C GLN A 974 7.31 -24.63 -19.73
N LEU A 975 7.25 -24.38 -18.43
CA LEU A 975 8.23 -24.79 -17.44
C LEU A 975 7.74 -26.05 -16.74
N ASN A 976 8.46 -27.15 -16.96
CA ASN A 976 8.18 -28.45 -16.36
C ASN A 976 9.27 -28.78 -15.34
N ILE A 977 8.92 -28.89 -14.06
CA ILE A 977 9.83 -29.22 -12.96
C ILE A 977 9.48 -30.60 -12.42
N GLU A 978 10.48 -31.46 -12.27
CA GLU A 978 10.34 -32.83 -11.79
C GLU A 978 11.17 -32.99 -10.52
N ILE A 979 10.49 -33.15 -9.38
CA ILE A 979 11.11 -33.28 -8.06
C ILE A 979 11.04 -34.75 -7.61
N PRO A 980 12.17 -35.41 -7.29
CA PRO A 980 12.17 -36.75 -6.69
C PRO A 980 11.59 -36.73 -5.25
N GLU A 981 10.28 -36.92 -5.12
CA GLU A 981 9.59 -36.85 -3.81
C GLU A 981 9.74 -38.15 -3.02
N MET A 982 9.66 -39.31 -3.69
CA MET A 982 9.71 -40.63 -3.04
C MET A 982 10.59 -41.64 -3.79
N THR A 983 11.14 -42.63 -3.09
CA THR A 983 11.74 -43.80 -3.75
C THR A 983 10.67 -44.66 -4.42
N LYS A 984 11.09 -45.60 -5.29
CA LYS A 984 10.16 -46.58 -5.91
C LYS A 984 9.42 -47.46 -4.91
N ASN A 985 9.98 -47.64 -3.71
CA ASN A 985 9.35 -48.42 -2.64
C ASN A 985 8.41 -47.58 -1.75
N GLY A 986 8.17 -46.31 -2.08
CA GLY A 986 7.23 -45.44 -1.35
C GLY A 986 7.83 -44.73 -0.12
N ASN A 987 9.16 -44.69 0.00
CA ASN A 987 9.85 -43.94 1.04
C ASN A 987 9.91 -42.45 0.66
N GLN A 988 9.24 -41.58 1.43
CA GLN A 988 9.22 -40.14 1.17
C GLN A 988 10.55 -39.48 1.56
N LEU A 989 11.22 -38.84 0.60
CA LEU A 989 12.53 -38.21 0.77
C LEU A 989 12.41 -36.71 1.05
N LEU A 990 11.58 -36.03 0.26
CA LEU A 990 11.36 -34.59 0.31
C LEU A 990 9.87 -34.34 0.59
N GLN A 991 9.57 -33.38 1.46
CA GLN A 991 8.22 -32.90 1.72
C GLN A 991 8.13 -31.44 1.28
N ILE A 992 7.37 -31.17 0.22
CA ILE A 992 7.18 -29.81 -0.29
C ILE A 992 6.20 -29.06 0.63
N SER A 993 6.59 -27.88 1.12
CA SER A 993 5.78 -27.04 1.99
C SER A 993 5.09 -25.92 1.24
N ASP A 994 5.82 -25.24 0.34
CA ASP A 994 5.28 -24.11 -0.41
C ASP A 994 5.96 -23.98 -1.79
N PHE A 995 5.20 -23.41 -2.73
CA PHE A 995 5.60 -23.13 -4.10
C PHE A 995 5.27 -21.68 -4.42
N HIS A 996 6.30 -20.86 -4.65
CA HIS A 996 6.19 -19.42 -4.87
C HIS A 996 6.73 -18.99 -6.24
N ILE A 997 6.12 -17.95 -6.81
CA ILE A 997 6.54 -17.30 -8.05
C ILE A 997 6.51 -15.80 -7.84
N ASP A 998 7.62 -15.14 -8.16
CA ASP A 998 7.83 -13.71 -7.89
C ASP A 998 6.93 -12.79 -8.75
N GLN A 999 6.44 -13.24 -9.91
CA GLN A 999 5.61 -12.45 -10.84
C GLN A 999 4.40 -13.25 -11.35
N ARG A 1000 3.17 -12.74 -11.13
CA ARG A 1000 1.89 -13.46 -11.41
C ARG A 1000 1.10 -12.96 -12.64
N ASP A 1001 1.67 -12.10 -13.48
CA ASP A 1001 0.99 -11.61 -14.67
C ASP A 1001 0.97 -12.66 -15.78
N GLY A 1002 -0.13 -13.41 -15.88
CA GLY A 1002 -0.37 -14.40 -16.94
C GLY A 1002 0.29 -15.78 -16.73
N THR A 1003 1.10 -15.95 -15.69
CA THR A 1003 1.70 -17.24 -15.32
C THR A 1003 0.68 -18.15 -14.61
N ARG A 1004 0.50 -19.37 -15.11
CA ARG A 1004 -0.42 -20.38 -14.54
C ARG A 1004 0.35 -21.65 -14.21
N CYS A 1005 0.35 -22.06 -12.96
CA CYS A 1005 0.92 -23.34 -12.55
C CYS A 1005 -0.16 -24.24 -11.97
N LEU A 1006 -0.09 -25.53 -12.32
CA LEU A 1006 -0.93 -26.53 -11.68
C LEU A 1006 -0.29 -26.88 -10.32
N PRO A 1007 -1.03 -26.77 -9.21
CA PRO A 1007 -0.50 -27.13 -7.90
C PRO A 1007 -0.16 -28.63 -7.87
N PRO A 1008 0.90 -29.02 -7.16
CA PRO A 1008 1.27 -30.43 -7.03
C PRO A 1008 0.13 -31.24 -6.40
N GLN A 1009 -0.27 -32.36 -7.02
CA GLN A 1009 -1.20 -33.31 -6.43
C GLN A 1009 -0.43 -34.32 -5.57
N HIS A 1010 -0.52 -34.18 -4.25
CA HIS A 1010 0.17 -35.07 -3.32
C HIS A 1010 -0.47 -36.47 -3.30
N VAL A 1011 0.37 -37.51 -3.39
CA VAL A 1011 -0.07 -38.90 -3.22
C VAL A 1011 -0.15 -39.19 -1.71
N ALA A 1012 -1.37 -39.31 -1.20
CA ALA A 1012 -1.65 -39.53 0.22
C ALA A 1012 -1.39 -40.99 0.63
N GLN A 1013 -0.12 -41.38 0.80
CA GLN A 1013 0.32 -42.48 1.70
C GLN A 1013 1.85 -42.59 1.70
N SER A 1014 2.49 -42.26 2.83
CA SER A 1014 3.90 -42.58 3.07
C SER A 1014 4.03 -43.69 4.12
N ARG A 1015 4.84 -44.71 3.84
CA ARG A 1015 5.26 -45.75 4.80
C ARG A 1015 6.77 -45.82 4.77
N SER A 1016 7.42 -45.60 5.91
CA SER A 1016 8.86 -45.80 6.04
C SER A 1016 9.17 -47.30 6.07
N SER A 1017 9.89 -47.78 5.06
CA SER A 1017 10.33 -49.17 4.93
C SER A 1017 11.86 -49.23 4.75
N PRO A 1018 12.55 -50.20 5.36
CA PRO A 1018 13.99 -50.37 5.15
C PRO A 1018 14.29 -50.68 3.68
N GLU A 1019 15.08 -49.82 3.02
CA GLU A 1019 15.50 -49.98 1.62
C GLU A 1019 17.01 -49.73 1.51
N ASP A 1020 17.68 -50.54 0.69
CA ASP A 1020 19.13 -50.44 0.47
C ASP A 1020 19.42 -49.66 -0.82
N LEU A 1021 19.93 -48.44 -0.66
CA LEU A 1021 20.28 -47.53 -1.73
C LEU A 1021 21.78 -47.44 -1.96
N THR A 1022 22.60 -48.33 -1.37
CA THR A 1022 24.06 -48.32 -1.53
C THR A 1022 24.54 -48.47 -2.98
N ARG A 1023 23.70 -49.08 -3.84
CA ARG A 1023 23.97 -49.23 -5.29
C ARG A 1023 23.57 -48.00 -6.13
N PHE A 1024 22.83 -47.06 -5.56
CA PHE A 1024 22.33 -45.86 -6.25
C PHE A 1024 23.01 -44.62 -5.66
N SER A 1025 23.97 -44.05 -6.39
CA SER A 1025 24.61 -42.78 -5.99
C SER A 1025 23.74 -41.55 -6.31
N ARG A 1026 22.82 -41.67 -7.27
CA ARG A 1026 21.94 -40.60 -7.76
C ARG A 1026 20.49 -41.04 -7.83
N LEU A 1027 19.60 -40.21 -7.30
CA LEU A 1027 18.16 -40.35 -7.41
C LEU A 1027 17.61 -39.28 -8.36
N ASN A 1028 16.93 -39.71 -9.41
CA ASN A 1028 16.35 -38.88 -10.46
C ASN A 1028 15.03 -39.50 -10.96
N ARG A 1029 14.45 -38.92 -12.02
CA ARG A 1029 13.19 -39.39 -12.61
C ARG A 1029 13.15 -40.89 -12.98
N SER A 1030 14.26 -41.52 -13.35
CA SER A 1030 14.24 -42.92 -13.81
C SER A 1030 14.15 -43.95 -12.67
N ASN A 1031 14.54 -43.56 -11.46
CA ASN A 1031 14.62 -44.44 -10.29
C ASN A 1031 13.83 -43.95 -9.06
N THR A 1032 13.05 -42.88 -9.18
CA THR A 1032 12.17 -42.34 -8.13
C THR A 1032 10.75 -42.07 -8.63
N LEU A 1033 9.81 -41.89 -7.70
CA LEU A 1033 8.50 -41.32 -7.98
C LEU A 1033 8.63 -39.80 -7.87
N THR A 1034 8.49 -39.11 -9.00
CA THR A 1034 8.64 -37.66 -9.08
C THR A 1034 7.31 -36.94 -8.99
N LEU A 1035 7.31 -35.80 -8.31
CA LEU A 1035 6.22 -34.84 -8.29
C LEU A 1035 6.41 -33.84 -9.45
N PRO A 1036 5.54 -33.87 -10.48
CA PRO A 1036 5.63 -32.93 -11.58
C PRO A 1036 4.95 -31.59 -11.21
N ILE A 1037 5.63 -30.49 -11.48
CA ILE A 1037 5.07 -29.13 -11.44
C ILE A 1037 5.11 -28.58 -12.86
N GLN A 1038 3.94 -28.27 -13.39
CA GLN A 1038 3.80 -27.71 -14.74
C GLN A 1038 3.33 -26.27 -14.64
N CYS A 1039 4.08 -25.39 -15.28
CA CYS A 1039 3.86 -23.94 -15.27
C CYS A 1039 3.84 -23.40 -16.70
N THR A 1040 2.80 -22.66 -17.06
CA THR A 1040 2.79 -21.78 -18.23
C THR A 1040 3.27 -20.41 -17.76
N VAL A 1041 4.40 -19.94 -18.26
CA VAL A 1041 5.11 -18.73 -17.82
C VAL A 1041 5.14 -17.70 -18.95
N ASN A 1042 4.91 -16.43 -18.61
CA ASN A 1042 5.06 -15.31 -19.54
C ASN A 1042 6.18 -14.40 -19.06
N VAL A 1043 7.29 -14.32 -19.81
CA VAL A 1043 8.48 -13.53 -19.43
C VAL A 1043 8.55 -12.27 -20.27
N ALA A 1044 8.28 -11.11 -19.64
CA ALA A 1044 8.40 -9.82 -20.31
C ALA A 1044 9.85 -9.53 -20.77
N SER A 1045 10.01 -8.66 -21.76
CA SER A 1045 11.33 -8.27 -22.28
C SER A 1045 12.21 -7.65 -21.17
N PHE A 1046 13.49 -8.04 -21.14
CA PHE A 1046 14.48 -7.60 -20.14
C PHE A 1046 14.06 -7.82 -18.67
N ARG A 1047 13.16 -8.78 -18.42
CA ARG A 1047 12.70 -9.16 -17.08
C ARG A 1047 13.07 -10.59 -16.77
N GLU A 1048 13.04 -10.91 -15.48
CA GLU A 1048 13.27 -12.25 -14.97
C GLU A 1048 12.08 -12.72 -14.14
N ILE A 1049 11.87 -14.04 -14.13
CA ILE A 1049 10.91 -14.72 -13.28
C ILE A 1049 11.65 -15.81 -12.53
N ALA A 1050 11.49 -15.83 -11.20
CA ALA A 1050 11.96 -16.90 -10.36
C ALA A 1050 10.79 -17.76 -9.87
N VAL A 1051 11.01 -19.07 -9.89
CA VAL A 1051 10.14 -20.08 -9.33
C VAL A 1051 10.87 -20.72 -8.15
N GLY A 1052 10.36 -20.46 -6.94
CA GLY A 1052 10.89 -20.95 -5.68
C GLY A 1052 10.09 -22.15 -5.16
N ILE A 1053 10.79 -23.19 -4.75
CA ILE A 1053 10.23 -24.41 -4.19
C ILE A 1053 10.84 -24.58 -2.80
N THR A 1054 10.00 -24.55 -1.79
CA THR A 1054 10.43 -24.74 -0.41
C THR A 1054 9.83 -26.02 0.15
N GLY A 1055 10.61 -26.70 0.97
CA GLY A 1055 10.20 -27.94 1.60
C GLY A 1055 11.17 -28.32 2.69
N ALA A 1056 11.01 -29.53 3.20
CA ALA A 1056 11.86 -30.11 4.23
C ALA A 1056 12.27 -31.54 3.87
N LEU A 1057 13.45 -31.94 4.33
CA LEU A 1057 13.88 -33.33 4.22
C LEU A 1057 13.17 -34.21 5.25
N ARG A 1058 12.82 -35.45 4.88
CA ARG A 1058 12.23 -36.43 5.80
C ARG A 1058 13.32 -37.27 6.47
N ILE A 1059 13.79 -36.77 7.61
CA ILE A 1059 14.91 -37.37 8.36
C ILE A 1059 14.58 -38.78 8.87
N ASP A 1060 13.35 -39.01 9.32
CA ASP A 1060 12.81 -40.31 9.72
C ASP A 1060 13.00 -41.38 8.62
N THR A 1061 12.66 -41.03 7.39
CA THR A 1061 12.80 -41.91 6.23
C THR A 1061 14.26 -42.05 5.83
N LEU A 1062 15.01 -40.94 5.79
CA LEU A 1062 16.43 -40.97 5.46
C LEU A 1062 17.25 -41.83 6.44
N HIS A 1063 16.91 -41.88 7.74
CA HIS A 1063 17.55 -42.79 8.69
C HIS A 1063 17.29 -44.27 8.37
N ALA A 1064 16.06 -44.64 7.99
CA ALA A 1064 15.67 -46.01 7.65
C ALA A 1064 16.36 -46.55 6.37
N LEU A 1065 16.79 -45.68 5.46
CA LEU A 1065 17.47 -46.03 4.20
C LEU A 1065 18.96 -46.33 4.39
N LYS A 1066 19.51 -47.37 3.75
CA LYS A 1066 20.96 -47.64 3.78
C LYS A 1066 21.67 -46.95 2.61
N PHE A 1067 22.49 -45.95 2.90
CA PHE A 1067 23.36 -45.26 1.93
C PHE A 1067 24.52 -44.53 2.64
N LYS A 1068 25.58 -44.18 1.90
CA LYS A 1068 26.71 -43.35 2.41
C LYS A 1068 26.62 -41.90 1.91
N ILE A 1069 26.40 -41.73 0.61
CA ILE A 1069 26.18 -40.46 -0.07
C ILE A 1069 25.03 -40.68 -1.05
N LEU A 1070 24.08 -39.74 -1.09
CA LEU A 1070 22.91 -39.80 -1.95
C LEU A 1070 22.70 -38.43 -2.61
N GLU A 1071 22.78 -38.36 -3.93
CA GLU A 1071 22.50 -37.14 -4.69
C GLU A 1071 21.06 -37.15 -5.21
N VAL A 1072 20.23 -36.22 -4.73
CA VAL A 1072 18.85 -36.04 -5.21
C VAL A 1072 18.83 -34.99 -6.32
N VAL A 1073 18.42 -35.38 -7.52
CA VAL A 1073 18.48 -34.55 -8.73
C VAL A 1073 17.08 -34.08 -9.13
N THR A 1074 16.80 -32.81 -8.88
CA THR A 1074 15.59 -32.13 -9.37
C THR A 1074 15.88 -31.54 -10.75
N SER A 1075 15.07 -31.86 -11.74
CA SER A 1075 15.23 -31.36 -13.11
C SER A 1075 14.13 -30.39 -13.49
N ALA A 1076 14.47 -29.30 -14.15
CA ALA A 1076 13.51 -28.41 -14.78
C ALA A 1076 13.84 -28.23 -16.26
N SER A 1077 12.83 -28.30 -17.12
CA SER A 1077 12.93 -28.07 -18.55
C SER A 1077 11.99 -26.96 -19.00
N VAL A 1078 12.44 -26.18 -19.97
CA VAL A 1078 11.64 -25.12 -20.58
C VAL A 1078 11.38 -25.48 -22.04
N GLU A 1079 10.14 -25.32 -22.51
CA GLU A 1079 9.72 -25.61 -23.88
C GLU A 1079 8.64 -24.62 -24.37
N LEU A 1080 8.60 -24.40 -25.69
CA LEU A 1080 7.54 -23.64 -26.37
C LEU A 1080 6.68 -24.60 -27.19
N ALA A 1081 5.39 -24.30 -27.32
CA ALA A 1081 4.51 -25.05 -28.22
C ALA A 1081 5.00 -24.97 -29.67
N SER A 1082 4.86 -26.06 -30.43
CA SER A 1082 5.28 -26.11 -31.85
C SER A 1082 4.54 -25.12 -32.75
N SER A 1083 3.30 -24.75 -32.37
CA SER A 1083 2.51 -23.70 -33.03
C SER A 1083 2.93 -22.28 -32.64
N SER A 1084 3.86 -22.12 -31.69
CA SER A 1084 4.30 -20.79 -31.26
C SER A 1084 4.97 -20.05 -32.42
N PRO A 1085 4.68 -18.76 -32.59
CA PRO A 1085 5.45 -17.90 -33.49
C PRO A 1085 6.88 -17.65 -32.99
N MET A 1086 7.21 -18.05 -31.75
CA MET A 1086 8.57 -17.98 -31.21
C MET A 1086 9.29 -19.34 -31.26
N PHE A 1087 10.62 -19.30 -31.35
CA PHE A 1087 11.47 -20.48 -31.19
C PHE A 1087 12.62 -20.21 -30.22
N LEU A 1088 13.05 -21.27 -29.53
CA LEU A 1088 14.23 -21.25 -28.66
C LEU A 1088 15.46 -21.71 -29.45
N HIS A 1089 16.65 -21.22 -29.05
CA HIS A 1089 17.91 -21.67 -29.63
C HIS A 1089 18.19 -23.15 -29.30
N GLU A 1090 17.91 -23.54 -28.05
CA GLU A 1090 17.91 -24.92 -27.56
C GLU A 1090 16.47 -25.47 -27.60
N GLU A 1091 16.27 -26.68 -28.13
CA GLU A 1091 14.92 -27.29 -28.29
C GLU A 1091 14.20 -27.45 -26.96
N ARG A 1092 14.97 -27.82 -25.93
CA ARG A 1092 14.49 -28.10 -24.58
C ARG A 1092 15.62 -27.87 -23.57
N PRO A 1093 15.93 -26.62 -23.22
CA PRO A 1093 16.94 -26.32 -22.22
C PRO A 1093 16.56 -26.95 -20.86
N VAL A 1094 17.43 -27.80 -20.33
CA VAL A 1094 17.25 -28.48 -19.03
C VAL A 1094 18.28 -27.99 -18.02
N ARG A 1095 17.84 -27.78 -16.77
CA ARG A 1095 18.70 -27.44 -15.63
C ARG A 1095 18.46 -28.39 -14.47
N HIS A 1096 19.54 -28.84 -13.83
CA HIS A 1096 19.51 -29.83 -12.75
C HIS A 1096 19.99 -29.23 -11.42
N ILE A 1097 19.15 -29.23 -10.40
CA ILE A 1097 19.55 -28.98 -9.01
C ILE A 1097 19.94 -30.31 -8.37
N ILE A 1098 21.13 -30.37 -7.77
CA ILE A 1098 21.66 -31.55 -7.10
C ILE A 1098 21.77 -31.22 -5.61
N LEU A 1099 21.00 -31.93 -4.78
CA LEU A 1099 21.10 -31.89 -3.33
C LEU A 1099 21.85 -33.13 -2.85
N GLU A 1100 23.04 -32.95 -2.28
CA GLU A 1100 23.86 -34.05 -1.78
C GLU A 1100 23.55 -34.33 -0.29
N ILE A 1101 23.12 -35.54 0.03
CA ILE A 1101 22.83 -35.99 1.39
C ILE A 1101 23.90 -36.99 1.83
N ARG A 1102 24.59 -36.71 2.94
CA ARG A 1102 25.60 -37.60 3.52
C ARG A 1102 25.16 -38.11 4.88
N LYS A 1103 25.45 -39.38 5.17
CA LYS A 1103 25.37 -39.92 6.52
C LYS A 1103 26.76 -39.92 7.15
N GLU A 1104 26.86 -39.34 8.34
CA GLU A 1104 28.07 -39.42 9.14
C GLU A 1104 28.31 -40.90 9.51
N GLY A 1105 29.42 -41.45 9.03
CA GLY A 1105 29.81 -42.81 9.36
C GLY A 1105 30.32 -42.85 10.80
N ASP A 1106 29.91 -43.86 11.55
CA ASP A 1106 30.40 -44.14 12.91
C ASP A 1106 31.89 -44.55 12.81
N TYR A 1107 32.80 -43.57 12.72
CA TYR A 1107 34.24 -43.81 12.69
C TYR A 1107 34.74 -44.11 14.11
N ARG A 1108 34.41 -45.30 14.62
CA ARG A 1108 35.19 -45.90 15.70
C ARG A 1108 36.51 -46.36 15.10
N ILE A 1109 37.57 -45.59 15.29
CA ILE A 1109 38.93 -46.04 14.98
C ILE A 1109 39.14 -47.38 15.70
N PRO A 1110 39.42 -48.48 14.97
CA PRO A 1110 39.65 -49.76 15.61
C PRO A 1110 40.79 -49.65 16.61
N THR A 1111 40.61 -50.17 17.83
CA THR A 1111 41.60 -50.10 18.90
C THR A 1111 42.99 -50.62 18.48
N TRP A 1112 43.05 -51.54 17.51
CA TRP A 1112 44.32 -52.03 16.96
C TRP A 1112 45.12 -50.95 16.20
N ILE A 1113 44.48 -49.95 15.58
CA ILE A 1113 45.18 -48.84 14.92
C ILE A 1113 45.78 -47.92 15.98
N ILE A 1114 45.06 -47.66 17.08
CA ILE A 1114 45.57 -46.86 18.22
C ILE A 1114 46.75 -47.57 18.88
N VAL A 1115 46.65 -48.89 19.10
CA VAL A 1115 47.75 -49.72 19.63
C VAL A 1115 48.92 -49.78 18.64
N GLY A 1116 48.65 -49.87 17.35
CA GLY A 1116 49.68 -49.88 16.30
C GLY A 1116 50.42 -48.54 16.17
N SER A 1117 49.69 -47.42 16.23
CA SER A 1117 50.28 -46.08 16.18
C SER A 1117 51.05 -45.72 17.44
N THR A 1118 50.62 -46.19 18.62
CA THR A 1118 51.37 -45.99 19.87
C THR A 1118 52.65 -46.82 19.92
N LEU A 1119 52.61 -48.08 19.48
CA LEU A 1119 53.81 -48.92 19.32
C LEU A 1119 54.77 -48.37 18.27
N GLY A 1120 54.25 -47.94 17.11
CA GLY A 1120 55.05 -47.32 16.04
C GLY A 1120 55.68 -45.99 16.48
N GLY A 1121 54.92 -45.17 17.22
CA GLY A 1121 55.41 -43.91 17.79
C GLY A 1121 56.53 -44.11 18.81
N LEU A 1122 56.39 -45.10 19.70
CA LEU A 1122 57.44 -45.46 20.66
C LEU A 1122 58.70 -46.02 19.98
N LEU A 1123 58.53 -46.83 18.92
CA LEU A 1123 59.66 -47.34 18.14
C LEU A 1123 60.40 -46.20 17.42
N LEU A 1124 59.66 -45.26 16.82
CA LEU A 1124 60.23 -44.08 16.17
C LEU A 1124 60.95 -43.18 17.18
N LEU A 1125 60.37 -42.96 18.36
CA LEU A 1125 60.99 -42.19 19.44
C LEU A 1125 62.28 -42.85 19.93
N ALA A 1126 62.29 -44.18 20.09
CA ALA A 1126 63.49 -44.92 20.47
C ALA A 1126 64.58 -44.79 19.40
N LEU A 1127 64.24 -44.94 18.12
CA LEU A 1127 65.18 -44.77 17.00
C LEU A 1127 65.74 -43.35 16.90
N LEU A 1128 64.89 -42.32 17.08
CA LEU A 1128 65.31 -40.91 17.13
C LEU A 1128 66.21 -40.62 18.33
N SER A 1129 65.89 -41.18 19.51
CA SER A 1129 66.71 -41.05 20.71
C SER A 1129 68.10 -41.67 20.51
N LEU A 1130 68.15 -42.84 19.87
CA LEU A 1130 69.39 -43.55 19.56
C LEU A 1130 70.22 -42.81 18.49
N ALA A 1131 69.56 -42.23 17.48
CA ALA A 1131 70.19 -41.38 16.48
C ALA A 1131 70.77 -40.08 17.10
N LEU A 1132 70.00 -39.39 17.95
CA LEU A 1132 70.44 -38.18 18.66
C LEU A 1132 71.57 -38.47 19.66
N TRP A 1133 71.56 -39.64 20.30
CA TRP A 1133 72.67 -40.10 21.14
C TRP A 1133 73.94 -40.38 20.32
N LYS A 1134 73.81 -41.04 19.15
CA LYS A 1134 74.95 -41.32 18.25
C LYS A 1134 75.51 -40.06 17.59
N LEU A 1135 74.67 -39.05 17.36
CA LEU A 1135 75.05 -37.73 16.85
C LEU A 1135 75.63 -36.80 17.93
N GLY A 1136 75.79 -37.27 19.17
CA GLY A 1136 76.51 -36.55 20.22
C GLY A 1136 75.71 -35.43 20.90
N PHE A 1137 74.40 -35.34 20.66
CA PHE A 1137 73.54 -34.24 21.14
C PHE A 1137 73.41 -34.18 22.68
N PHE A 1138 73.72 -35.27 23.39
CA PHE A 1138 73.67 -35.35 24.86
C PHE A 1138 75.04 -35.21 25.55
N ARG A 1139 76.11 -34.82 24.84
CA ARG A 1139 77.42 -34.52 25.45
C ARG A 1139 77.55 -33.03 25.76
N ARG A 1140 77.29 -32.68 27.03
CA ARG A 1140 77.37 -31.31 27.56
C ARG A 1140 78.82 -30.95 27.92
N GLN A 1141 79.41 -29.94 27.24
CA GLN A 1141 80.61 -29.23 27.70
C GLN A 1141 80.20 -28.02 28.57
N LYS A 1142 80.93 -27.79 29.65
CA LYS A 1142 80.59 -26.93 30.80
C LYS A 1142 81.61 -25.79 30.93
N ARG A 1143 81.18 -24.53 30.83
CA ARG A 1143 81.66 -23.29 31.53
C ARG A 1143 80.88 -22.09 30.96
N ARG A 1144 80.17 -21.32 31.82
CA ARG A 1144 80.59 -20.04 32.46
C ARG A 1144 80.92 -19.01 31.37
N ASP A 1145 80.16 -17.93 31.24
CA ASP A 1145 80.24 -16.79 32.16
C ASP A 1145 78.91 -16.05 32.39
N GLU A 1146 78.88 -15.40 33.55
CA GLU A 1146 77.86 -14.52 34.11
C GLU A 1146 77.93 -13.11 33.49
N ASP A 1147 76.85 -12.35 33.71
CA ASP A 1147 76.77 -10.88 33.77
C ASP A 1147 76.37 -10.05 32.53
N GLU A 1148 75.61 -8.99 32.89
CA GLU A 1148 75.21 -7.78 32.17
C GLU A 1148 73.98 -7.88 31.24
N GLN A 1149 72.74 -7.61 31.71
CA GLN A 1149 72.15 -6.34 32.20
C GLN A 1149 72.22 -5.16 31.23
N GLU A 1150 71.01 -4.61 31.00
CA GLU A 1150 70.70 -3.18 30.76
C GLU A 1150 71.31 -2.53 29.50
N ALA A 1151 70.65 -1.69 28.71
CA ALA A 1151 69.36 -1.03 28.65
C ALA A 1151 69.65 0.17 27.72
N ASN A 1152 68.88 0.40 26.65
CA ASN A 1152 68.54 1.79 26.27
C ASN A 1152 67.50 1.88 25.15
N GLY A 1153 66.46 2.68 25.41
CA GLY A 1153 66.21 3.83 24.55
C GLY A 1153 65.20 3.72 23.40
N LYS A 1154 63.91 3.74 23.74
CA LYS A 1154 62.87 4.70 23.28
C LYS A 1154 63.01 5.47 21.94
N VAL A 1155 61.89 5.44 21.16
CA VAL A 1155 61.13 6.56 20.50
C VAL A 1155 61.77 7.07 19.18
N GLU A 1156 61.10 7.14 18.01
CA GLU A 1156 59.98 8.00 17.52
C GLU A 1156 59.35 7.41 16.24
N GLU A 1157 58.00 7.38 16.15
CA GLU A 1157 57.09 8.21 15.32
C GLU A 1157 56.83 7.76 13.86
N ARG A 1158 55.52 7.72 13.56
CA ARG A 1158 54.81 7.54 12.27
C ARG A 1158 54.66 6.15 11.68
#